data_AF-A0A2I0LJT4-F1
#
_entry.id   AF-A0A2I0LJT4-F1
#
_cell.length_a   1.000
_cell.length_b   1.000
_cell.length_c   1.000
_cell.angle_alpha   90.00
_cell.angle_beta   90.00
_cell.angle_gamma   90.00
#
_symmetry.space_group_name_H-M   'P 1'
#
loop_
_entity.id
_entity.type
_entity.pdbx_description
1 polymer ?
#
loop_
_entity_poly.entity_id
_entity_poly.type
_entity_poly.pdbx_seq_one_letter_code
_entity_poly.pdbx_strand_id
1 'polypeptide(L)'
;KDGSWTVLQLVEALGSCLENTDPRTRGRGIQLLSQVLLQCYFQLQEKEVLHLVLFYENRLQDHHLVIPSVLQGLRALSMCEVLSPGLAVSVLKTIFQEVHVQSLLQLDRHTVYSIITNFMSTREEELKGLGADFTFGFIQVMDGEKDPRNLLVAFQIVRDLIAKNYTLGPFVEELFEVTSCYFPIDFTPPPNDPHGIQREDLILSLRAVLASTTQFAEFLLPLLIEKLDSDLQSAKLDSLQTLTACCAIYGQKELQEFLPSLWSSLRREVFQTASEKVEAECLAALHALSACLSRSVLSSDTEDLLDSFLSSILQDCRHHLCEPDMKLVWPSAKLLQAAAGASLRAYHHVTHNVLPLLLEQYTKHPQSSQRRTILEMLLGFLELQQKWGHVEEDESTLLSLRDPVCSVVFSALTDPSVQLQLVGIRALTVLGSLQGFLSPSDLELVVDHLIRLALCEEDSQSSEAAMEAAGSLAPIYPKVFSGRMVPRLEEELQSEREEENSWDPRSLRQRCLQALAAMSTHPSIVRETVPVLLQHLRKVQKESEARSPQDMVSVCQSLHRVALQCQQLEESCWYFHQTVVPCLLAMAVQAAMQESTQTLLGKALLEEEVLSAMVPVISAATTHLSPELAAQSVSHVVPLFLDGEVSFLPQNSFSCSFQPFEDGECLEAQRRLVALLMAFVCSLPRNVSWWQFLRELLSLSCSCNCPFTATTAAKCFAGLVNKHPEGQQLDEILQLGVNRMEPGLAQGPCRMQALTLLLWVTKALVLRYHPLSSRLTDKVSSNRVGDVRGACLLPPWPAETLHKGCHTDVRIMFRQRFFTDNVPKLVQGFHGAGPDVKANYLKALSHVLNHLPKPVLVTELPTLLPLLLEALSCSDRVVQLSMLSCLQPLLLEAPQIMSLHVNTLVTKFLSLTLSPTMAVRIAALRCAHALTSLPTTVVPAGEPGQVSILCPLPVPADNLTRSLLTCQAIQPLPWTLRAH
;
A
#
# COMPACT_ATOMS: atom_id res chain seq x y z
N LYS A 1 -52.92 -7.39 15.49
CA LYS A 1 -52.18 -8.16 14.46
C LYS A 1 -52.96 -9.41 14.05
N ASP A 2 -53.53 -10.16 14.99
CA ASP A 2 -54.33 -11.37 14.70
C ASP A 2 -55.78 -11.08 14.21
N GLY A 3 -56.08 -9.83 13.83
CA GLY A 3 -57.42 -9.42 13.36
C GLY A 3 -58.54 -9.41 14.42
N SER A 4 -58.21 -9.57 15.70
CA SER A 4 -59.21 -9.68 16.78
C SER A 4 -59.92 -8.36 17.16
N TRP A 5 -59.34 -7.21 16.78
CA TRP A 5 -59.88 -5.88 17.02
C TRP A 5 -59.76 -5.05 15.75
N THR A 6 -60.82 -4.31 15.40
CA THR A 6 -60.76 -3.27 14.36
C THR A 6 -60.21 -1.96 14.93
N VAL A 7 -59.68 -1.08 14.08
CA VAL A 7 -59.18 0.23 14.50
C VAL A 7 -60.31 1.08 15.11
N LEU A 8 -61.52 1.00 14.54
CA LEU A 8 -62.70 1.67 15.08
C LEU A 8 -63.02 1.20 16.51
N GLN A 9 -63.03 -0.13 16.75
CA GLN A 9 -63.27 -0.68 18.10
C GLN A 9 -62.22 -0.22 19.10
N LEU A 10 -60.96 -0.10 18.68
CA LEU A 10 -59.90 0.44 19.52
C LEU A 10 -60.13 1.91 19.85
N VAL A 11 -60.46 2.74 18.86
CA VAL A 11 -60.73 4.17 19.07
C VAL A 11 -61.92 4.37 20.00
N GLU A 12 -63.01 3.61 19.82
CA GLU A 12 -64.19 3.64 20.69
C GLU A 12 -63.83 3.23 22.13
N ALA A 13 -63.03 2.17 22.30
CA ALA A 13 -62.58 1.73 23.63
C ALA A 13 -61.67 2.74 24.33
N LEU A 14 -60.88 3.51 23.57
CA LEU A 14 -60.03 4.57 24.09
C LEU A 14 -60.80 5.88 24.35
N GLY A 15 -62.06 6.01 23.94
CA GLY A 15 -62.83 7.26 23.99
C GLY A 15 -62.80 7.96 25.35
N SER A 16 -63.02 7.23 26.45
CA SER A 16 -62.96 7.80 27.81
C SER A 16 -61.59 8.37 28.20
N CYS A 17 -60.52 7.84 27.61
CA CYS A 17 -59.16 8.35 27.80
C CYS A 17 -58.88 9.54 26.89
N LEU A 18 -59.35 9.50 25.63
CA LEU A 18 -59.14 10.54 24.61
C LEU A 18 -59.90 11.84 24.95
N GLU A 19 -61.05 11.75 25.59
CA GLU A 19 -61.89 12.90 25.98
C GLU A 19 -61.65 13.37 27.43
N ASN A 20 -60.72 12.74 28.17
CA ASN A 20 -60.46 13.07 29.56
C ASN A 20 -59.98 14.52 29.73
N THR A 21 -60.34 15.22 30.79
CA THR A 21 -59.88 16.62 31.03
C THR A 21 -58.40 16.71 31.38
N ASP A 22 -57.79 15.65 31.94
CA ASP A 22 -56.35 15.60 32.26
C ASP A 22 -55.49 15.36 31.01
N PRO A 23 -54.59 16.31 30.65
CA PRO A 23 -53.72 16.17 29.47
C PRO A 23 -52.83 14.93 29.48
N ARG A 24 -52.40 14.44 30.65
CA ARG A 24 -51.53 13.25 30.74
C ARG A 24 -52.30 11.98 30.39
N THR A 25 -53.55 11.90 30.81
CA THR A 25 -54.44 10.77 30.51
C THR A 25 -54.81 10.76 29.02
N ARG A 26 -55.12 11.93 28.43
CA ARG A 26 -55.29 12.05 26.97
C ARG A 26 -54.03 11.65 26.22
N GLY A 27 -52.87 12.19 26.61
CA GLY A 27 -51.58 11.92 25.99
C GLY A 27 -51.26 10.42 25.93
N ARG A 28 -51.45 9.68 27.03
CA ARG A 28 -51.26 8.23 27.06
C ARG A 28 -52.23 7.47 26.16
N GLY A 29 -53.50 7.89 26.10
CA GLY A 29 -54.49 7.31 25.20
C GLY A 29 -54.09 7.47 23.73
N ILE A 30 -53.68 8.69 23.34
CA ILE A 30 -53.20 8.97 21.99
C ILE A 30 -51.89 8.24 21.70
N GLN A 31 -50.98 8.15 22.68
CA GLN A 31 -49.71 7.43 22.51
C GLN A 31 -49.94 5.95 22.18
N LEU A 32 -50.85 5.29 22.90
CA LEU A 32 -51.22 3.91 22.63
C LEU A 32 -51.83 3.76 21.23
N LEU A 33 -52.73 4.66 20.86
CA LEU A 33 -53.31 4.68 19.50
C LEU A 33 -52.21 4.81 18.44
N SER A 34 -51.30 5.78 18.58
CA SER A 34 -50.18 6.01 17.66
C SER A 34 -49.24 4.80 17.57
N GLN A 35 -48.95 4.14 18.69
CA GLN A 35 -48.14 2.91 18.70
C GLN A 35 -48.82 1.76 17.95
N VAL A 36 -50.14 1.63 18.05
CA VAL A 36 -50.89 0.64 17.27
C VAL A 36 -50.84 0.99 15.79
N LEU A 37 -51.08 2.26 15.42
CA LEU A 37 -51.04 2.71 14.02
C LEU A 37 -49.67 2.46 13.38
N LEU A 38 -48.57 2.70 14.09
CA LEU A 38 -47.21 2.39 13.61
C LEU A 38 -47.01 0.90 13.26
N GLN A 39 -47.83 0.00 13.82
CA GLN A 39 -47.76 -1.44 13.56
C GLN A 39 -48.75 -1.92 12.50
N CYS A 40 -49.74 -1.12 12.10
CA CYS A 40 -50.80 -1.51 11.17
C CYS A 40 -51.10 -0.51 10.04
N TYR A 41 -50.29 0.54 9.86
CA TYR A 41 -50.49 1.58 8.85
C TYR A 41 -50.77 1.03 7.43
N PHE A 42 -50.14 -0.08 7.05
CA PHE A 42 -50.29 -0.73 5.75
C PHE A 42 -51.63 -1.45 5.54
N GLN A 43 -52.47 -1.57 6.57
CA GLN A 43 -53.78 -2.26 6.51
C GLN A 43 -54.98 -1.31 6.62
N LEU A 44 -54.72 -0.01 6.83
CA LEU A 44 -55.77 1.00 6.98
C LEU A 44 -56.50 1.23 5.66
N GLN A 45 -57.80 1.47 5.74
CA GLN A 45 -58.61 1.88 4.59
C GLN A 45 -58.56 3.40 4.41
N GLU A 46 -58.73 3.89 3.18
CA GLU A 46 -58.69 5.33 2.86
C GLU A 46 -59.62 6.16 3.74
N LYS A 47 -60.85 5.68 3.99
CA LYS A 47 -61.80 6.34 4.88
C LYS A 47 -61.32 6.40 6.33
N GLU A 48 -60.64 5.36 6.82
CA GLU A 48 -60.09 5.33 8.17
C GLU A 48 -58.95 6.33 8.29
N VAL A 49 -58.05 6.37 7.28
CA VAL A 49 -56.95 7.34 7.22
C VAL A 49 -57.47 8.77 7.23
N LEU A 50 -58.50 9.10 6.43
CA LEU A 50 -59.11 10.43 6.41
C LEU A 50 -59.58 10.87 7.81
N HIS A 51 -60.35 10.03 8.50
CA HIS A 51 -60.88 10.39 9.83
C HIS A 51 -59.77 10.48 10.88
N LEU A 52 -58.78 9.58 10.81
CA LEU A 52 -57.63 9.62 11.72
C LEU A 52 -56.81 10.89 11.50
N VAL A 53 -56.51 11.26 10.26
CA VAL A 53 -55.78 12.50 9.94
C VAL A 53 -56.49 13.71 10.53
N LEU A 54 -57.79 13.88 10.25
CA LEU A 54 -58.58 15.00 10.78
C LEU A 54 -58.61 15.01 12.32
N PHE A 55 -58.71 13.84 12.95
CA PHE A 55 -58.64 13.72 14.40
C PHE A 55 -57.28 14.18 14.94
N TYR A 56 -56.18 13.68 14.37
CA TYR A 56 -54.83 14.03 14.81
C TYR A 56 -54.51 15.51 14.54
N GLU A 57 -54.91 16.08 13.40
CA GLU A 57 -54.79 17.52 13.11
C GLU A 57 -55.49 18.37 14.17
N ASN A 58 -56.74 18.04 14.52
CA ASN A 58 -57.47 18.75 15.56
C ASN A 58 -56.78 18.62 16.94
N ARG A 59 -56.11 17.50 17.22
CA ARG A 59 -55.37 17.28 18.46
C ARG A 59 -53.99 17.98 18.50
N LEU A 60 -53.48 18.51 17.39
CA LEU A 60 -52.26 19.34 17.41
C LEU A 60 -52.46 20.66 18.16
N GLN A 61 -53.71 21.16 18.23
CA GLN A 61 -54.10 22.35 18.99
C GLN A 61 -54.30 22.09 20.50
N ASP A 62 -54.08 20.86 20.97
CA ASP A 62 -54.22 20.48 22.38
C ASP A 62 -52.97 20.90 23.21
N HIS A 63 -52.95 20.55 24.49
CA HIS A 63 -51.86 20.87 25.40
C HIS A 63 -50.51 20.29 24.92
N HIS A 64 -49.41 21.00 25.16
CA HIS A 64 -48.05 20.63 24.73
C HIS A 64 -47.55 19.23 25.19
N LEU A 65 -48.22 18.60 26.17
CA LEU A 65 -47.90 17.25 26.65
C LEU A 65 -48.49 16.16 25.74
N VAL A 66 -49.46 16.53 24.92
CA VAL A 66 -50.22 15.64 24.03
C VAL A 66 -49.60 15.63 22.63
N ILE A 67 -49.10 16.79 22.16
CA ILE A 67 -48.50 17.00 20.84
C ILE A 67 -47.48 15.91 20.43
N PRO A 68 -46.52 15.48 21.28
CA PRO A 68 -45.59 14.39 20.93
C PRO A 68 -46.27 13.09 20.50
N SER A 69 -47.35 12.72 21.20
CA SER A 69 -48.10 11.50 20.91
C SER A 69 -48.91 11.64 19.62
N VAL A 70 -49.39 12.86 19.34
CA VAL A 70 -50.11 13.22 18.12
C VAL A 70 -49.18 13.11 16.91
N LEU A 71 -47.97 13.68 17.00
CA LEU A 71 -46.95 13.62 15.95
C LEU A 71 -46.55 12.17 15.61
N GLN A 72 -46.44 11.28 16.61
CA GLN A 72 -46.17 9.86 16.35
C GLN A 72 -47.27 9.18 15.52
N GLY A 73 -48.54 9.57 15.75
CA GLY A 73 -49.66 9.06 14.97
C GLY A 73 -49.64 9.62 13.54
N LEU A 74 -49.40 10.92 13.39
CA LEU A 74 -49.23 11.54 12.07
C LEU A 74 -48.05 10.94 11.29
N ARG A 75 -46.97 10.56 11.96
CA ARG A 75 -45.87 9.80 11.35
C ARG A 75 -46.30 8.43 10.85
N ALA A 76 -47.13 7.71 11.58
CA ALA A 76 -47.67 6.43 11.10
C ALA A 76 -48.56 6.65 9.86
N LEU A 77 -49.40 7.68 9.90
CA LEU A 77 -50.32 8.01 8.81
C LEU A 77 -49.59 8.53 7.56
N SER A 78 -48.45 9.23 7.71
CA SER A 78 -47.64 9.68 6.57
C SER A 78 -46.95 8.54 5.81
N MET A 79 -46.88 7.33 6.40
CA MET A 79 -46.37 6.12 5.75
C MET A 79 -47.47 5.35 4.99
N CYS A 80 -48.72 5.79 5.02
CA CYS A 80 -49.83 5.09 4.37
C CYS A 80 -49.89 5.36 2.86
N GLU A 81 -50.04 4.30 2.06
CA GLU A 81 -50.21 4.42 0.60
C GLU A 81 -51.60 4.95 0.21
N VAL A 82 -52.62 4.72 1.03
CA VAL A 82 -54.04 5.08 0.78
C VAL A 82 -54.44 6.40 1.47
N LEU A 83 -53.77 7.48 1.12
CA LEU A 83 -54.06 8.83 1.59
C LEU A 83 -54.83 9.61 0.51
N SER A 84 -56.00 10.18 0.85
CA SER A 84 -56.77 11.00 -0.10
C SER A 84 -55.98 12.25 -0.52
N PRO A 85 -56.09 12.69 -1.79
CA PRO A 85 -55.38 13.88 -2.28
C PRO A 85 -55.69 15.13 -1.45
N GLY A 86 -54.67 15.92 -1.15
CA GLY A 86 -54.78 17.16 -0.36
C GLY A 86 -54.59 16.97 1.14
N LEU A 87 -54.72 15.74 1.68
CA LEU A 87 -54.49 15.50 3.11
C LEU A 87 -53.03 15.66 3.50
N ALA A 88 -52.08 15.26 2.65
CA ALA A 88 -50.65 15.47 2.93
C ALA A 88 -50.33 16.97 3.09
N VAL A 89 -50.90 17.79 2.21
CA VAL A 89 -50.81 19.25 2.25
C VAL A 89 -51.46 19.83 3.49
N SER A 90 -52.66 19.35 3.85
CA SER A 90 -53.36 19.74 5.07
C SER A 90 -52.50 19.48 6.32
N VAL A 91 -51.98 18.26 6.47
CA VAL A 91 -51.18 17.85 7.62
C VAL A 91 -49.95 18.74 7.77
N LEU A 92 -49.22 18.98 6.69
CA LEU A 92 -48.02 19.82 6.72
C LEU A 92 -48.36 21.27 7.07
N LYS A 93 -49.43 21.85 6.49
CA LYS A 93 -49.89 23.19 6.85
C LYS A 93 -50.22 23.30 8.34
N THR A 94 -50.96 22.33 8.88
CA THR A 94 -51.32 22.32 10.30
C THR A 94 -50.08 22.18 11.18
N ILE A 95 -49.12 21.32 10.82
CA ILE A 95 -47.85 21.21 11.56
C ILE A 95 -47.11 22.55 11.57
N PHE A 96 -46.94 23.19 10.41
CA PHE A 96 -46.23 24.47 10.31
C PHE A 96 -46.91 25.61 11.07
N GLN A 97 -48.24 25.58 11.16
CA GLN A 97 -49.03 26.62 11.84
C GLN A 97 -49.10 26.42 13.35
N GLU A 98 -49.30 25.19 13.81
CA GLU A 98 -49.67 24.91 15.20
C GLU A 98 -48.49 24.41 16.06
N VAL A 99 -47.43 23.89 15.44
CA VAL A 99 -46.33 23.22 16.15
C VAL A 99 -45.08 24.08 16.15
N HIS A 100 -44.71 24.60 17.32
CA HIS A 100 -43.40 25.25 17.50
C HIS A 100 -42.28 24.21 17.70
N VAL A 101 -41.64 23.80 16.62
CA VAL A 101 -40.69 22.66 16.57
C VAL A 101 -39.52 22.82 17.54
N GLN A 102 -38.99 24.03 17.71
CA GLN A 102 -37.84 24.29 18.58
C GLN A 102 -38.14 23.99 20.06
N SER A 103 -39.42 24.04 20.47
CA SER A 103 -39.84 23.69 21.83
C SER A 103 -39.96 22.19 22.10
N LEU A 104 -39.95 21.36 21.05
CA LEU A 104 -40.11 19.91 21.16
C LEU A 104 -38.81 19.23 21.61
N LEU A 105 -38.94 18.03 22.20
CA LEU A 105 -37.80 17.18 22.48
C LEU A 105 -37.17 16.66 21.19
N GLN A 106 -35.90 16.27 21.26
CA GLN A 106 -35.10 15.85 20.11
C GLN A 106 -35.75 14.74 19.26
N LEU A 107 -36.31 13.70 19.89
CA LEU A 107 -37.01 12.61 19.20
C LEU A 107 -38.33 13.05 18.55
N ASP A 108 -38.99 14.04 19.15
CA ASP A 108 -40.25 14.57 18.62
C ASP A 108 -39.98 15.47 17.40
N ARG A 109 -38.90 16.26 17.43
CA ARG A 109 -38.41 16.98 16.24
C ARG A 109 -38.03 16.01 15.11
N HIS A 110 -37.35 14.90 15.43
CA HIS A 110 -37.05 13.85 14.44
C HIS A 110 -38.33 13.28 13.80
N THR A 111 -39.41 13.17 14.58
CA THR A 111 -40.71 12.71 14.11
C THR A 111 -41.32 13.71 13.11
N VAL A 112 -41.20 15.02 13.35
CA VAL A 112 -41.61 16.06 12.40
C VAL A 112 -40.85 15.94 11.08
N TYR A 113 -39.51 15.86 11.13
CA TYR A 113 -38.70 15.69 9.91
C TYR A 113 -39.04 14.40 9.16
N SER A 114 -39.31 13.30 9.87
CA SER A 114 -39.73 12.03 9.27
C SER A 114 -41.08 12.15 8.55
N ILE A 115 -42.02 12.93 9.08
CA ILE A 115 -43.30 13.18 8.41
C ILE A 115 -43.07 13.91 7.09
N ILE A 116 -42.22 14.95 7.10
CA ILE A 116 -41.89 15.74 5.92
C ILE A 116 -41.22 14.87 4.86
N THR A 117 -40.21 14.06 5.21
CA THR A 117 -39.53 13.17 4.25
C THR A 117 -40.45 12.08 3.71
N ASN A 118 -41.32 11.50 4.53
CA ASN A 118 -42.34 10.54 4.08
C ASN A 118 -43.24 11.16 3.00
N PHE A 119 -43.72 12.39 3.19
CA PHE A 119 -44.53 13.06 2.17
C PHE A 119 -43.74 13.51 0.94
N MET A 120 -42.50 13.97 1.10
CA MET A 120 -41.63 14.32 -0.05
C MET A 120 -41.27 13.11 -0.92
N SER A 121 -41.36 11.89 -0.38
CA SER A 121 -41.13 10.65 -1.14
C SER A 121 -42.40 10.10 -1.80
N THR A 122 -43.57 10.26 -1.18
CA THR A 122 -44.82 9.62 -1.63
C THR A 122 -45.81 10.58 -2.32
N ARG A 123 -45.71 11.88 -2.07
CA ARG A 123 -46.70 12.91 -2.46
C ARG A 123 -46.06 14.17 -3.05
N GLU A 124 -44.94 14.03 -3.75
CA GLU A 124 -44.14 15.14 -4.27
C GLU A 124 -44.95 16.18 -5.07
N GLU A 125 -45.83 15.75 -5.97
CA GLU A 125 -46.66 16.66 -6.80
C GLU A 125 -47.62 17.50 -5.94
N GLU A 126 -48.20 16.92 -4.89
CA GLU A 126 -49.10 17.66 -3.98
C GLU A 126 -48.32 18.70 -3.18
N LEU A 127 -47.12 18.35 -2.71
CA LEU A 127 -46.26 19.26 -1.96
C LEU A 127 -45.72 20.38 -2.87
N LYS A 128 -45.40 20.09 -4.14
CA LYS A 128 -45.06 21.15 -5.12
C LYS A 128 -46.22 22.12 -5.34
N GLY A 129 -47.47 21.64 -5.26
CA GLY A 129 -48.67 22.47 -5.32
C GLY A 129 -48.81 23.51 -4.20
N LEU A 130 -48.07 23.37 -3.09
CA LEU A 130 -47.98 24.42 -2.04
C LEU A 130 -47.16 25.64 -2.48
N GLY A 131 -46.36 25.52 -3.52
CA GLY A 131 -45.44 26.58 -3.94
C GLY A 131 -44.46 26.97 -2.84
N ALA A 132 -44.16 28.26 -2.75
CA ALA A 132 -43.16 28.80 -1.83
C ALA A 132 -43.54 28.69 -0.34
N ASP A 133 -44.84 28.50 -0.02
CA ASP A 133 -45.31 28.33 1.36
C ASP A 133 -44.73 27.07 2.01
N PHE A 134 -44.48 26.01 1.24
CA PHE A 134 -43.83 24.80 1.74
C PHE A 134 -42.37 25.08 2.14
N THR A 135 -41.65 25.78 1.27
CA THR A 135 -40.25 26.18 1.52
C THR A 135 -40.18 27.06 2.77
N PHE A 136 -41.01 28.09 2.87
CA PHE A 136 -41.08 28.97 4.04
C PHE A 136 -41.42 28.21 5.33
N GLY A 137 -42.46 27.36 5.29
CA GLY A 137 -42.83 26.54 6.44
C GLY A 137 -41.69 25.61 6.88
N PHE A 138 -40.95 25.03 5.93
CA PHE A 138 -39.80 24.20 6.26
C PHE A 138 -38.63 24.99 6.85
N ILE A 139 -38.34 26.21 6.36
CA ILE A 139 -37.32 27.10 6.95
C ILE A 139 -37.62 27.31 8.44
N GLN A 140 -38.88 27.58 8.79
CA GLN A 140 -39.31 27.77 10.18
C GLN A 140 -39.17 26.49 11.03
N VAL A 141 -39.41 25.32 10.45
CA VAL A 141 -39.24 24.03 11.12
C VAL A 141 -37.77 23.73 11.41
N MET A 142 -36.89 24.04 10.45
CA MET A 142 -35.46 23.77 10.53
C MET A 142 -34.70 24.73 11.46
N ASP A 143 -35.23 25.95 11.63
CA ASP A 143 -34.56 27.01 12.39
C ASP A 143 -34.10 26.54 13.78
N GLY A 144 -32.82 26.78 14.08
CA GLY A 144 -32.23 26.46 15.38
C GLY A 144 -32.11 24.98 15.74
N GLU A 145 -32.18 24.03 14.80
CA GLU A 145 -31.90 22.62 15.09
C GLU A 145 -30.43 22.39 15.47
N LYS A 146 -30.17 21.63 16.53
CA LYS A 146 -28.83 21.42 17.07
C LYS A 146 -28.42 19.96 17.12
N ASP A 147 -29.37 19.03 17.01
CA ASP A 147 -29.07 17.61 17.08
C ASP A 147 -28.53 17.12 15.73
N PRO A 148 -27.36 16.46 15.69
CA PRO A 148 -26.71 16.07 14.44
C PRO A 148 -27.55 15.05 13.64
N ARG A 149 -28.36 14.21 14.30
CA ARG A 149 -29.23 13.25 13.59
C ARG A 149 -30.33 13.98 12.83
N ASN A 150 -30.88 15.03 13.43
CA ASN A 150 -31.92 15.82 12.81
C ASN A 150 -31.35 16.74 11.73
N LEU A 151 -30.16 17.30 11.94
CA LEU A 151 -29.48 18.13 10.93
C LEU A 151 -29.22 17.38 9.63
N LEU A 152 -28.79 16.11 9.68
CA LEU A 152 -28.61 15.30 8.47
C LEU A 152 -29.92 15.15 7.68
N VAL A 153 -31.04 14.94 8.37
CA VAL A 153 -32.35 14.84 7.72
C VAL A 153 -32.81 16.20 7.20
N ALA A 154 -32.57 17.28 7.95
CA ALA A 154 -32.92 18.63 7.54
C ALA A 154 -32.14 19.06 6.29
N PHE A 155 -30.82 18.83 6.25
CA PHE A 155 -29.98 19.06 5.07
C PHE A 155 -30.45 18.21 3.88
N GLN A 156 -30.84 16.96 4.11
CA GLN A 156 -31.42 16.12 3.06
C GLN A 156 -32.71 16.73 2.48
N ILE A 157 -33.59 17.27 3.33
CA ILE A 157 -34.82 17.95 2.88
C ILE A 157 -34.48 19.19 2.05
N VAL A 158 -33.53 20.03 2.48
CA VAL A 158 -33.11 21.20 1.68
C VAL A 158 -32.55 20.78 0.32
N ARG A 159 -31.69 19.75 0.30
CA ARG A 159 -31.15 19.22 -0.95
C ARG A 159 -32.26 18.72 -1.88
N ASP A 160 -33.27 18.05 -1.33
CA ASP A 160 -34.39 17.53 -2.10
C ASP A 160 -35.33 18.65 -2.58
N LEU A 161 -35.50 19.73 -1.81
CA LEU A 161 -36.20 20.94 -2.28
C LEU A 161 -35.55 21.47 -3.56
N ILE A 162 -34.22 21.56 -3.57
CA ILE A 162 -33.45 22.09 -4.71
C ILE A 162 -33.43 21.09 -5.87
N ALA A 163 -32.99 19.85 -5.62
CA ALA A 163 -32.80 18.84 -6.66
C ALA A 163 -34.11 18.43 -7.36
N LYS A 164 -35.24 18.47 -6.65
CA LYS A 164 -36.56 18.14 -7.20
C LYS A 164 -37.31 19.34 -7.76
N ASN A 165 -36.69 20.52 -7.82
CA ASN A 165 -37.28 21.77 -8.35
C ASN A 165 -38.56 22.21 -7.60
N TYR A 166 -38.53 22.22 -6.26
CA TYR A 166 -39.55 22.90 -5.48
C TYR A 166 -39.45 24.43 -5.65
N THR A 167 -40.58 25.13 -5.54
CA THR A 167 -40.60 26.59 -5.64
C THR A 167 -39.99 27.22 -4.40
N LEU A 168 -38.82 27.84 -4.52
CA LEU A 168 -38.19 28.59 -3.42
C LEU A 168 -38.86 29.96 -3.21
N GLY A 169 -39.35 30.59 -4.28
CA GLY A 169 -40.00 31.89 -4.21
C GLY A 169 -39.03 33.00 -3.80
N PRO A 170 -39.46 33.99 -2.99
CA PRO A 170 -38.56 35.04 -2.48
C PRO A 170 -37.63 34.54 -1.36
N PHE A 171 -37.78 33.29 -0.90
CA PHE A 171 -37.15 32.78 0.32
C PHE A 171 -35.75 32.18 0.11
N VAL A 172 -35.05 32.55 -0.96
CA VAL A 172 -33.72 32.01 -1.29
C VAL A 172 -32.70 32.43 -0.23
N GLU A 173 -32.71 33.70 0.15
CA GLU A 173 -31.83 34.26 1.17
C GLU A 173 -32.10 33.61 2.53
N GLU A 174 -33.36 33.51 2.95
CA GLU A 174 -33.74 32.89 4.23
C GLU A 174 -33.39 31.39 4.28
N LEU A 175 -33.54 30.67 3.16
CA LEU A 175 -33.11 29.27 3.06
C LEU A 175 -31.57 29.15 3.14
N PHE A 176 -30.85 30.10 2.57
CA PHE A 176 -29.40 30.17 2.72
C PHE A 176 -28.99 30.51 4.16
N GLU A 177 -29.62 31.49 4.81
CA GLU A 177 -29.31 31.88 6.19
C GLU A 177 -29.49 30.73 7.17
N VAL A 178 -30.61 30.01 7.09
CA VAL A 178 -30.91 28.91 8.00
C VAL A 178 -29.97 27.71 7.82
N THR A 179 -29.32 27.58 6.66
CA THR A 179 -28.36 26.50 6.37
C THR A 179 -26.91 26.91 6.60
N SER A 180 -26.53 28.13 6.20
CA SER A 180 -25.17 28.65 6.27
C SER A 180 -24.69 28.93 7.71
N CYS A 181 -25.61 29.14 8.64
CA CYS A 181 -25.28 29.38 10.05
C CYS A 181 -24.51 28.23 10.73
N TYR A 182 -24.53 27.02 10.16
CA TYR A 182 -23.76 25.87 10.63
C TYR A 182 -22.31 25.85 10.09
N PHE A 183 -21.90 26.81 9.26
CA PHE A 183 -20.60 26.82 8.61
C PHE A 183 -19.56 27.71 9.34
N PRO A 184 -18.35 27.21 9.68
CA PRO A 184 -17.91 25.81 9.56
C PRO A 184 -18.50 24.96 10.69
N ILE A 185 -18.60 23.64 10.45
CA ILE A 185 -19.17 22.74 11.45
C ILE A 185 -18.20 22.56 12.61
N ASP A 186 -18.66 22.96 13.80
CA ASP A 186 -18.02 22.73 15.08
C ASP A 186 -18.77 21.64 15.86
N PHE A 187 -18.45 20.37 15.53
CA PHE A 187 -19.04 19.20 16.16
C PHE A 187 -17.96 18.23 16.62
N THR A 188 -18.07 17.76 17.86
CA THR A 188 -17.22 16.71 18.42
C THR A 188 -18.11 15.51 18.79
N PRO A 189 -17.91 14.33 18.16
CA PRO A 189 -18.74 13.17 18.44
C PRO A 189 -18.52 12.65 19.87
N PRO A 190 -19.58 12.21 20.57
CA PRO A 190 -19.44 11.57 21.88
C PRO A 190 -18.60 10.28 21.78
N PRO A 191 -17.74 9.97 22.78
CA PRO A 191 -16.80 8.83 22.71
C PRO A 191 -17.45 7.44 22.64
N ASN A 192 -18.76 7.33 22.85
CA ASN A 192 -19.56 6.10 22.74
C ASN A 192 -20.89 6.37 22.04
N ASP A 193 -20.89 7.13 20.93
CA ASP A 193 -22.13 7.39 20.20
C ASP A 193 -22.66 6.09 19.56
N PRO A 194 -23.85 5.58 19.98
CA PRO A 194 -24.44 4.38 19.39
C PRO A 194 -24.86 4.56 17.92
N HIS A 195 -24.98 5.80 17.43
CA HIS A 195 -25.36 6.12 16.06
C HIS A 195 -24.15 6.31 15.13
N GLY A 196 -22.97 6.56 15.70
CA GLY A 196 -21.70 6.67 14.97
C GLY A 196 -21.57 7.89 14.07
N ILE A 197 -22.36 8.96 14.25
CA ILE A 197 -22.29 10.15 13.39
C ILE A 197 -20.99 10.90 13.64
N GLN A 198 -20.22 11.12 12.57
CA GLN A 198 -18.96 11.84 12.61
C GLN A 198 -19.15 13.30 12.20
N ARG A 199 -18.17 14.14 12.56
CA ARG A 199 -18.10 15.53 12.10
C ARG A 199 -18.11 15.64 10.58
N GLU A 200 -17.39 14.76 9.90
CA GLU A 200 -17.28 14.74 8.44
C GLU A 200 -18.64 14.49 7.76
N ASP A 201 -19.51 13.67 8.35
CA ASP A 201 -20.84 13.37 7.79
C ASP A 201 -21.69 14.64 7.67
N LEU A 202 -21.61 15.50 8.70
CA LEU A 202 -22.30 16.78 8.72
C LEU A 202 -21.67 17.76 7.72
N ILE A 203 -20.33 17.82 7.64
CA ILE A 203 -19.61 18.73 6.73
C ILE A 203 -19.99 18.41 5.28
N LEU A 204 -19.93 17.13 4.91
CA LEU A 204 -20.28 16.67 3.57
C LEU A 204 -21.75 16.93 3.24
N SER A 205 -22.65 16.72 4.21
CA SER A 205 -24.08 16.97 4.03
C SER A 205 -24.37 18.45 3.84
N LEU A 206 -23.77 19.33 4.65
CA LEU A 206 -23.91 20.77 4.51
C LEU A 206 -23.30 21.27 3.18
N ARG A 207 -22.12 20.78 2.81
CA ARG A 207 -21.50 21.11 1.50
C ARG A 207 -22.40 20.71 0.33
N ALA A 208 -23.01 19.53 0.41
CA ALA A 208 -23.94 19.07 -0.62
C ALA A 208 -25.19 19.96 -0.73
N VAL A 209 -25.61 20.63 0.35
CA VAL A 209 -26.68 21.64 0.33
C VAL A 209 -26.17 22.95 -0.27
N LEU A 210 -25.10 23.51 0.29
CA LEU A 210 -24.59 24.83 -0.10
C LEU A 210 -24.14 24.87 -1.56
N ALA A 211 -23.60 23.76 -2.10
CA ALA A 211 -23.16 23.64 -3.49
C ALA A 211 -24.22 23.01 -4.43
N SER A 212 -25.51 22.99 -4.06
CA SER A 212 -26.55 22.35 -4.89
C SER A 212 -27.26 23.27 -5.88
N THR A 213 -27.11 24.60 -5.75
CA THR A 213 -27.78 25.58 -6.62
C THR A 213 -26.91 26.79 -6.86
N THR A 214 -26.97 27.36 -8.07
CA THR A 214 -26.30 28.63 -8.41
C THR A 214 -26.95 29.84 -7.74
N GLN A 215 -28.20 29.73 -7.28
CA GLN A 215 -28.91 30.81 -6.59
C GLN A 215 -28.27 31.19 -5.25
N PHE A 216 -27.43 30.33 -4.68
CA PHE A 216 -26.67 30.65 -3.47
C PHE A 216 -25.36 31.39 -3.74
N ALA A 217 -24.96 31.59 -4.99
CA ALA A 217 -23.64 32.14 -5.32
C ALA A 217 -23.36 33.50 -4.69
N GLU A 218 -24.32 34.43 -4.78
CA GLU A 218 -24.17 35.80 -4.26
C GLU A 218 -24.00 35.87 -2.74
N PHE A 219 -24.46 34.84 -2.02
CA PHE A 219 -24.35 34.76 -0.55
C PHE A 219 -23.19 33.85 -0.10
N LEU A 220 -23.00 32.72 -0.77
CA LEU A 220 -22.01 31.71 -0.41
C LEU A 220 -20.59 32.15 -0.74
N LEU A 221 -20.35 32.77 -1.90
CA LEU A 221 -18.99 33.17 -2.27
C LEU A 221 -18.39 34.20 -1.28
N PRO A 222 -19.12 35.24 -0.86
CA PRO A 222 -18.67 36.12 0.24
C PRO A 222 -18.35 35.37 1.54
N LEU A 223 -19.22 34.44 1.96
CA LEU A 223 -19.02 33.65 3.17
C LEU A 223 -17.74 32.80 3.08
N LEU A 224 -17.52 32.13 1.95
CA LEU A 224 -16.32 31.31 1.74
C LEU A 224 -15.04 32.15 1.76
N ILE A 225 -15.06 33.35 1.17
CA ILE A 225 -13.94 34.29 1.21
C ILE A 225 -13.66 34.73 2.66
N GLU A 226 -14.70 35.12 3.41
CA GLU A 226 -14.57 35.52 4.82
C GLU A 226 -13.95 34.39 5.67
N LYS A 227 -14.41 33.15 5.48
CA LYS A 227 -13.90 31.99 6.24
C LYS A 227 -12.51 31.56 5.79
N LEU A 228 -12.18 31.67 4.51
CA LEU A 228 -10.83 31.46 3.99
C LEU A 228 -9.82 32.48 4.56
N ASP A 229 -10.28 33.71 4.79
CA ASP A 229 -9.48 34.82 5.32
C ASP A 229 -9.31 34.78 6.85
N SER A 230 -10.05 33.90 7.55
CA SER A 230 -9.93 33.69 8.99
C SER A 230 -8.67 32.90 9.38
N ASP A 231 -8.23 32.95 10.65
CA ASP A 231 -7.08 32.16 11.11
C ASP A 231 -7.38 30.66 11.34
N LEU A 232 -8.65 30.25 11.28
CA LEU A 232 -9.07 28.89 11.63
C LEU A 232 -8.81 27.91 10.48
N GLN A 233 -7.78 27.06 10.62
CA GLN A 233 -7.37 26.11 9.59
C GLN A 233 -8.49 25.18 9.10
N SER A 234 -9.35 24.68 9.99
CA SER A 234 -10.49 23.84 9.59
C SER A 234 -11.50 24.61 8.74
N ALA A 235 -11.75 25.89 9.06
CA ALA A 235 -12.62 26.75 8.28
C ALA A 235 -12.05 27.00 6.88
N LYS A 236 -10.73 27.20 6.76
CA LYS A 236 -10.05 27.33 5.46
C LYS A 236 -10.26 26.09 4.59
N LEU A 237 -10.02 24.91 5.15
CA LEU A 237 -10.20 23.63 4.44
C LEU A 237 -11.65 23.44 3.99
N ASP A 238 -12.60 23.62 4.90
CA ASP A 238 -14.03 23.50 4.60
C ASP A 238 -14.45 24.49 3.50
N SER A 239 -13.88 25.71 3.51
CA SER A 239 -14.16 26.75 2.52
C SER A 239 -13.64 26.41 1.14
N LEU A 240 -12.39 25.94 1.04
CA LEU A 240 -11.75 25.56 -0.23
C LEU A 240 -12.41 24.34 -0.87
N GLN A 241 -12.75 23.34 -0.06
CA GLN A 241 -13.44 22.13 -0.54
C GLN A 241 -14.87 22.45 -0.98
N THR A 242 -15.55 23.36 -0.28
CA THR A 242 -16.89 23.83 -0.68
C THR A 242 -16.83 24.67 -1.94
N LEU A 243 -15.84 25.57 -2.09
CA LEU A 243 -15.61 26.33 -3.32
C LEU A 243 -15.38 25.41 -4.52
N THR A 244 -14.56 24.37 -4.35
CA THR A 244 -14.31 23.35 -5.39
C THR A 244 -15.59 22.63 -5.79
N ALA A 245 -16.44 22.27 -4.83
CA ALA A 245 -17.75 21.68 -5.11
C ALA A 245 -18.68 22.66 -5.86
N CYS A 246 -18.68 23.94 -5.50
CA CYS A 246 -19.46 24.98 -6.20
C CYS A 246 -19.01 25.12 -7.66
N CYS A 247 -17.70 25.07 -7.94
CA CYS A 247 -17.15 25.16 -9.29
C CYS A 247 -17.58 24.01 -10.22
N ALA A 248 -18.22 22.96 -9.70
CA ALA A 248 -18.81 21.90 -10.51
C ALA A 248 -20.14 22.31 -11.18
N ILE A 249 -20.88 23.24 -10.56
CA ILE A 249 -22.20 23.68 -11.03
C ILE A 249 -22.29 25.17 -11.37
N TYR A 250 -21.41 26.00 -10.81
CA TYR A 250 -21.36 27.43 -11.11
C TYR A 250 -20.79 27.66 -12.52
N GLY A 251 -21.07 28.84 -13.07
CA GLY A 251 -20.52 29.30 -14.33
C GLY A 251 -19.83 30.65 -14.19
N GLN A 252 -19.59 31.26 -15.34
CA GLN A 252 -18.94 32.57 -15.43
C GLN A 252 -19.73 33.67 -14.70
N LYS A 253 -21.06 33.66 -14.81
CA LYS A 253 -21.92 34.75 -14.30
C LYS A 253 -21.85 34.88 -12.79
N GLU A 254 -21.91 33.74 -12.09
CA GLU A 254 -21.90 33.68 -10.63
C GLU A 254 -20.54 34.08 -10.05
N LEU A 255 -19.45 33.74 -10.75
CA LEU A 255 -18.08 33.94 -10.26
C LEU A 255 -17.52 35.34 -10.59
N GLN A 256 -18.04 36.01 -11.63
CA GLN A 256 -17.43 37.22 -12.21
C GLN A 256 -17.11 38.31 -11.19
N GLU A 257 -18.05 38.62 -10.29
CA GLU A 257 -17.89 39.71 -9.31
C GLU A 257 -16.88 39.36 -8.21
N PHE A 258 -16.81 38.07 -7.83
CA PHE A 258 -16.00 37.60 -6.69
C PHE A 258 -14.61 37.09 -7.09
N LEU A 259 -14.37 36.89 -8.39
CA LEU A 259 -13.14 36.30 -8.93
C LEU A 259 -11.84 37.00 -8.45
N PRO A 260 -11.75 38.36 -8.42
CA PRO A 260 -10.53 39.03 -7.95
C PRO A 260 -10.25 38.79 -6.47
N SER A 261 -11.30 38.77 -5.64
CA SER A 261 -11.20 38.52 -4.20
C SER A 261 -10.81 37.06 -3.93
N LEU A 262 -11.45 36.10 -4.62
CA LEU A 262 -11.09 34.68 -4.56
C LEU A 262 -9.62 34.46 -4.92
N TRP A 263 -9.15 35.08 -6.01
CA TRP A 263 -7.74 35.01 -6.39
C TRP A 263 -6.82 35.55 -5.31
N SER A 264 -7.13 36.73 -4.76
CA SER A 264 -6.35 37.35 -3.70
C SER A 264 -6.21 36.44 -2.47
N SER A 265 -7.31 35.85 -2.01
CA SER A 265 -7.33 34.93 -0.87
C SER A 265 -6.57 33.64 -1.16
N LEU A 266 -6.81 32.98 -2.30
CA LEU A 266 -6.09 31.76 -2.70
C LEU A 266 -4.58 31.99 -2.80
N ARG A 267 -4.19 33.08 -3.47
CA ARG A 267 -2.78 33.49 -3.60
C ARG A 267 -2.16 33.68 -2.22
N ARG A 268 -2.81 34.47 -1.34
CA ARG A 268 -2.30 34.75 0.01
C ARG A 268 -2.06 33.46 0.80
N GLU A 269 -3.02 32.53 0.78
CA GLU A 269 -2.90 31.27 1.50
C GLU A 269 -1.77 30.39 0.99
N VAL A 270 -1.59 30.25 -0.34
CA VAL A 270 -0.49 29.45 -0.90
C VAL A 270 0.89 30.01 -0.54
N PHE A 271 1.03 31.33 -0.39
CA PHE A 271 2.30 31.93 0.04
C PHE A 271 2.53 31.87 1.56
N GLN A 272 1.48 31.88 2.37
CA GLN A 272 1.59 32.07 3.83
C GLN A 272 1.38 30.79 4.65
N THR A 273 0.65 29.81 4.12
CA THR A 273 0.27 28.63 4.89
C THR A 273 1.46 27.72 5.19
N ALA A 274 1.55 27.24 6.42
CA ALA A 274 2.46 26.16 6.80
C ALA A 274 1.81 24.77 6.61
N SER A 275 0.52 24.72 6.28
CA SER A 275 -0.21 23.46 6.13
C SER A 275 -0.22 23.00 4.68
N GLU A 276 0.48 21.89 4.40
CA GLU A 276 0.44 21.22 3.09
C GLU A 276 -0.98 20.85 2.65
N LYS A 277 -1.87 20.54 3.59
CA LYS A 277 -3.29 20.26 3.30
C LYS A 277 -4.03 21.50 2.77
N VAL A 278 -3.84 22.65 3.41
CA VAL A 278 -4.45 23.90 2.97
C VAL A 278 -3.88 24.30 1.61
N GLU A 279 -2.57 24.19 1.43
CA GLU A 279 -1.92 24.47 0.15
C GLU A 279 -2.51 23.60 -0.98
N ALA A 280 -2.66 22.30 -0.77
CA ALA A 280 -3.23 21.38 -1.75
C ALA A 280 -4.68 21.74 -2.13
N GLU A 281 -5.53 22.04 -1.14
CA GLU A 281 -6.93 22.45 -1.38
C GLU A 281 -7.02 23.82 -2.05
N CYS A 282 -6.10 24.75 -1.78
CA CYS A 282 -6.00 26.02 -2.50
C CYS A 282 -5.68 25.81 -3.99
N LEU A 283 -4.71 24.94 -4.29
CA LEU A 283 -4.34 24.61 -5.67
C LEU A 283 -5.49 23.88 -6.39
N ALA A 284 -6.20 22.98 -5.69
CA ALA A 284 -7.38 22.31 -6.23
C ALA A 284 -8.52 23.30 -6.53
N ALA A 285 -8.79 24.25 -5.64
CA ALA A 285 -9.78 25.29 -5.85
C ALA A 285 -9.42 26.21 -7.03
N LEU A 286 -8.14 26.61 -7.16
CA LEU A 286 -7.66 27.40 -8.29
C LEU A 286 -7.81 26.64 -9.62
N HIS A 287 -7.46 25.36 -9.62
CA HIS A 287 -7.68 24.48 -10.77
C HIS A 287 -9.16 24.40 -11.14
N ALA A 288 -10.05 24.20 -10.15
CA ALA A 288 -11.49 24.10 -10.37
C ALA A 288 -12.09 25.41 -10.91
N LEU A 289 -11.64 26.57 -10.41
CA LEU A 289 -12.02 27.89 -10.93
C LEU A 289 -11.61 28.07 -12.39
N SER A 290 -10.33 27.81 -12.72
CA SER A 290 -9.83 27.88 -14.09
C SER A 290 -10.57 26.92 -15.02
N ALA A 291 -10.88 25.71 -14.56
CA ALA A 291 -11.66 24.74 -15.32
C ALA A 291 -13.09 25.23 -15.56
N CYS A 292 -13.74 25.80 -14.53
CA CYS A 292 -15.07 26.38 -14.61
C CYS A 292 -15.15 27.51 -15.64
N LEU A 293 -14.21 28.45 -15.61
CA LEU A 293 -14.12 29.53 -16.58
C LEU A 293 -13.88 29.00 -17.99
N SER A 294 -13.00 28.01 -18.15
CA SER A 294 -12.70 27.43 -19.48
C SER A 294 -13.89 26.78 -20.17
N ARG A 295 -14.80 26.14 -19.41
CA ARG A 295 -16.04 25.57 -19.95
C ARG A 295 -17.01 26.64 -20.44
N SER A 296 -16.99 27.81 -19.81
CA SER A 296 -17.89 28.93 -20.13
C SER A 296 -17.49 29.67 -21.41
N VAL A 297 -16.24 29.55 -21.87
CA VAL A 297 -15.80 30.23 -23.09
C VAL A 297 -16.44 29.67 -24.37
N LEU A 298 -17.00 28.46 -24.31
CA LEU A 298 -17.70 27.83 -25.44
C LEU A 298 -19.12 28.38 -25.66
N SER A 299 -19.71 29.08 -24.69
CA SER A 299 -20.99 29.78 -24.89
C SER A 299 -20.76 31.13 -25.57
N SER A 300 -21.28 31.28 -26.78
CA SER A 300 -20.96 32.36 -27.76
C SER A 300 -21.28 33.80 -27.35
N ASP A 301 -21.90 34.02 -26.19
CA ASP A 301 -22.58 35.28 -25.87
C ASP A 301 -21.92 36.09 -24.73
N THR A 302 -20.78 35.63 -24.19
CA THR A 302 -20.13 36.24 -23.02
C THR A 302 -18.65 36.59 -23.26
N GLU A 303 -18.16 37.67 -22.64
CA GLU A 303 -16.74 38.04 -22.63
C GLU A 303 -15.87 36.90 -22.06
N ASP A 304 -14.67 36.68 -22.61
CA ASP A 304 -13.76 35.65 -22.16
C ASP A 304 -13.08 36.02 -20.83
N LEU A 305 -13.69 35.61 -19.71
CA LEU A 305 -13.12 35.83 -18.38
C LEU A 305 -11.96 34.90 -18.04
N LEU A 306 -11.74 33.81 -18.80
CA LEU A 306 -10.60 32.94 -18.56
C LEU A 306 -9.29 33.68 -18.87
N ASP A 307 -9.22 34.35 -20.02
CA ASP A 307 -8.00 35.03 -20.47
C ASP A 307 -7.59 36.17 -19.53
N SER A 308 -8.57 36.98 -19.09
CA SER A 308 -8.31 38.07 -18.13
C SER A 308 -7.90 37.55 -16.75
N PHE A 309 -8.50 36.46 -16.28
CA PHE A 309 -8.14 35.80 -15.04
C PHE A 309 -6.72 35.23 -15.07
N LEU A 310 -6.39 34.45 -16.10
CA LEU A 310 -5.04 33.87 -16.27
C LEU A 310 -3.99 34.97 -16.42
N SER A 311 -4.30 36.05 -17.13
CA SER A 311 -3.42 37.22 -17.26
C SER A 311 -3.15 37.88 -15.90
N SER A 312 -4.17 38.01 -15.04
CA SER A 312 -4.00 38.52 -13.67
C SER A 312 -3.09 37.62 -12.82
N ILE A 313 -3.26 36.30 -12.92
CA ILE A 313 -2.41 35.33 -12.21
C ILE A 313 -0.96 35.46 -12.70
N LEU A 314 -0.76 35.50 -14.02
CA LEU A 314 0.55 35.64 -14.64
C LEU A 314 1.24 36.93 -14.22
N GLN A 315 0.53 38.06 -14.22
CA GLN A 315 1.08 39.35 -13.82
C GLN A 315 1.57 39.34 -12.37
N ASP A 316 0.78 38.78 -11.45
CA ASP A 316 1.12 38.69 -10.03
C ASP A 316 2.28 37.71 -9.75
N CYS A 317 2.36 36.61 -10.49
CA CYS A 317 3.42 35.62 -10.32
C CYS A 317 4.72 36.02 -11.05
N ARG A 318 4.67 36.84 -12.10
CA ARG A 318 5.83 37.18 -12.94
C ARG A 318 6.96 37.83 -12.15
N HIS A 319 6.65 38.75 -11.24
CA HIS A 319 7.67 39.41 -10.43
C HIS A 319 8.42 38.40 -9.55
N HIS A 320 7.69 37.51 -8.85
CA HIS A 320 8.27 36.46 -8.04
C HIS A 320 9.09 35.44 -8.83
N LEU A 321 8.68 35.12 -10.07
CA LEU A 321 9.44 34.22 -10.96
C LEU A 321 10.77 34.82 -11.44
N CYS A 322 10.83 36.14 -11.57
CA CYS A 322 12.00 36.86 -12.09
C CYS A 322 12.96 37.34 -10.99
N GLU A 323 12.55 37.25 -9.72
CA GLU A 323 13.38 37.65 -8.59
C GLU A 323 14.49 36.61 -8.31
N PRO A 324 15.67 37.07 -7.86
CA PRO A 324 16.77 36.16 -7.53
C PRO A 324 16.52 35.33 -6.27
N ASP A 325 15.57 35.72 -5.42
CA ASP A 325 15.17 34.96 -4.24
C ASP A 325 14.24 33.81 -4.62
N MET A 326 14.67 32.58 -4.33
CA MET A 326 13.96 31.35 -4.69
C MET A 326 12.79 31.02 -3.75
N LYS A 327 12.60 31.77 -2.65
CA LYS A 327 11.54 31.48 -1.65
C LYS A 327 10.13 31.58 -2.24
N LEU A 328 9.87 32.63 -3.02
CA LEU A 328 8.53 32.91 -3.58
C LEU A 328 8.35 32.33 -4.99
N VAL A 329 9.44 31.86 -5.60
CA VAL A 329 9.43 31.27 -6.96
C VAL A 329 8.59 29.98 -6.99
N TRP A 330 8.72 29.14 -5.98
CA TRP A 330 8.11 27.81 -5.96
C TRP A 330 6.59 27.83 -5.72
N PRO A 331 6.06 28.59 -4.74
CA PRO A 331 4.61 28.75 -4.59
C PRO A 331 3.97 29.39 -5.84
N SER A 332 4.66 30.33 -6.50
CA SER A 332 4.20 30.95 -7.75
C SER A 332 4.10 29.92 -8.88
N ALA A 333 5.11 29.06 -9.04
CA ALA A 333 5.07 28.00 -10.04
C ALA A 333 3.96 26.98 -9.78
N LYS A 334 3.71 26.61 -8.52
CA LYS A 334 2.59 25.73 -8.15
C LYS A 334 1.23 26.33 -8.52
N LEU A 335 1.00 27.61 -8.24
CA LEU A 335 -0.23 28.33 -8.63
C LEU A 335 -0.44 28.28 -10.15
N LEU A 336 0.61 28.59 -10.91
CA LEU A 336 0.58 28.58 -12.37
C LEU A 336 0.37 27.18 -12.94
N GLN A 337 1.01 26.15 -12.37
CA GLN A 337 0.80 24.76 -12.77
C GLN A 337 -0.63 24.28 -12.46
N ALA A 338 -1.20 24.69 -11.32
CA ALA A 338 -2.58 24.36 -10.97
C ALA A 338 -3.59 24.98 -11.96
N ALA A 339 -3.41 26.26 -12.31
CA ALA A 339 -4.22 26.94 -13.30
C ALA A 339 -4.02 26.35 -14.72
N ALA A 340 -2.78 26.09 -15.13
CA ALA A 340 -2.45 25.47 -16.41
C ALA A 340 -3.03 24.05 -16.53
N GLY A 341 -3.03 23.28 -15.45
CA GLY A 341 -3.55 21.91 -15.43
C GLY A 341 -5.08 21.82 -15.58
N ALA A 342 -5.80 22.95 -15.55
CA ALA A 342 -7.26 22.97 -15.52
C ALA A 342 -7.94 22.74 -16.89
N SER A 343 -7.31 23.18 -17.98
CA SER A 343 -7.78 22.97 -19.35
C SER A 343 -6.64 23.11 -20.34
N LEU A 344 -6.77 22.52 -21.53
CA LEU A 344 -5.78 22.66 -22.60
C LEU A 344 -5.55 24.14 -22.97
N ARG A 345 -6.62 24.93 -23.06
CA ARG A 345 -6.52 26.37 -23.34
C ARG A 345 -5.74 27.14 -22.28
N ALA A 346 -6.02 26.87 -20.99
CA ALA A 346 -5.27 27.47 -19.90
C ALA A 346 -3.79 27.05 -19.92
N TYR A 347 -3.53 25.78 -20.23
CA TYR A 347 -2.19 25.25 -20.40
C TYR A 347 -1.42 26.03 -21.49
N HIS A 348 -1.96 26.20 -22.69
CA HIS A 348 -1.30 26.96 -23.77
C HIS A 348 -1.05 28.41 -23.39
N HIS A 349 -2.05 29.08 -22.82
CA HIS A 349 -1.92 30.49 -22.41
C HIS A 349 -0.83 30.68 -21.33
N VAL A 350 -0.81 29.82 -20.31
CA VAL A 350 0.18 29.90 -19.22
C VAL A 350 1.57 29.51 -19.72
N THR A 351 1.71 28.39 -20.44
CA THR A 351 3.03 27.91 -20.90
C THR A 351 3.67 28.86 -21.90
N HIS A 352 2.88 29.48 -22.79
CA HIS A 352 3.35 30.52 -23.71
C HIS A 352 4.05 31.68 -22.99
N ASN A 353 3.55 32.06 -21.82
CA ASN A 353 4.11 33.18 -21.05
C ASN A 353 5.19 32.75 -20.05
N VAL A 354 5.13 31.54 -19.52
CA VAL A 354 5.98 31.09 -18.40
C VAL A 354 7.23 30.34 -18.86
N LEU A 355 7.14 29.46 -19.87
CA LEU A 355 8.28 28.65 -20.31
C LEU A 355 9.48 29.49 -20.78
N PRO A 356 9.31 30.55 -21.61
CA PRO A 356 10.43 31.42 -21.98
C PRO A 356 11.12 32.06 -20.77
N LEU A 357 10.34 32.47 -19.76
CA LEU A 357 10.87 33.08 -18.54
C LEU A 357 11.70 32.09 -17.72
N LEU A 358 11.21 30.86 -17.53
CA LEU A 358 11.94 29.83 -16.78
C LEU A 358 13.25 29.45 -17.47
N LEU A 359 13.25 29.33 -18.80
CA LEU A 359 14.45 29.05 -19.59
C LEU A 359 15.47 30.19 -19.47
N GLU A 360 15.02 31.44 -19.55
CA GLU A 360 15.87 32.61 -19.36
C GLU A 360 16.46 32.65 -17.94
N GLN A 361 15.66 32.36 -16.91
CA GLN A 361 16.13 32.32 -15.53
C GLN A 361 17.13 31.18 -15.30
N TYR A 362 16.92 30.00 -15.89
CA TYR A 362 17.86 28.88 -15.79
C TYR A 362 19.24 29.26 -16.33
N THR A 363 19.28 29.96 -17.46
CA THR A 363 20.56 30.41 -18.07
C THR A 363 21.22 31.54 -17.28
N LYS A 364 20.44 32.46 -16.71
CA LYS A 364 20.94 33.57 -15.87
C LYS A 364 21.56 33.11 -14.55
N HIS A 365 21.00 32.07 -13.92
CA HIS A 365 21.48 31.59 -12.62
C HIS A 365 22.66 30.61 -12.78
N PRO A 366 23.82 30.86 -12.14
CA PRO A 366 24.98 29.97 -12.23
C PRO A 366 24.98 28.84 -11.20
N GLN A 367 24.22 28.94 -10.11
CA GLN A 367 24.25 27.98 -9.01
C GLN A 367 23.41 26.73 -9.33
N SER A 368 23.98 25.53 -9.15
CA SER A 368 23.29 24.26 -9.42
C SER A 368 22.01 24.08 -8.60
N SER A 369 21.96 24.58 -7.36
CA SER A 369 20.76 24.51 -6.50
C SER A 369 19.59 25.34 -7.05
N GLN A 370 19.87 26.52 -7.61
CA GLN A 370 18.88 27.38 -8.25
C GLN A 370 18.41 26.78 -9.57
N ARG A 371 19.35 26.31 -10.40
CA ARG A 371 19.05 25.57 -11.64
C ARG A 371 18.18 24.35 -11.39
N ARG A 372 18.42 23.60 -10.31
CA ARG A 372 17.60 22.46 -9.89
C ARG A 372 16.17 22.88 -9.64
N THR A 373 15.95 23.90 -8.80
CA THR A 373 14.59 24.41 -8.52
C THR A 373 13.89 24.87 -9.79
N ILE A 374 14.59 25.59 -10.69
CA ILE A 374 14.01 26.04 -11.97
C ILE A 374 13.64 24.87 -12.88
N LEU A 375 14.51 23.85 -12.96
CA LEU A 375 14.25 22.66 -13.74
C LEU A 375 13.10 21.83 -13.16
N GLU A 376 12.95 21.77 -11.84
CA GLU A 376 11.79 21.14 -11.19
C GLU A 376 10.47 21.88 -11.51
N MET A 377 10.50 23.21 -11.59
CA MET A 377 9.34 23.99 -12.03
C MET A 377 8.99 23.71 -13.49
N LEU A 378 10.00 23.67 -14.36
CA LEU A 378 9.81 23.34 -15.78
C LEU A 378 9.29 21.92 -15.95
N LEU A 379 9.81 20.96 -15.18
CA LEU A 379 9.36 19.57 -15.16
C LEU A 379 7.85 19.46 -14.88
N GLY A 380 7.32 20.22 -13.91
CA GLY A 380 5.88 20.19 -13.62
C GLY A 380 5.01 20.62 -14.81
N PHE A 381 5.48 21.56 -15.65
CA PHE A 381 4.78 21.90 -16.90
C PHE A 381 4.92 20.80 -17.97
N LEU A 382 6.09 20.16 -18.07
CA LEU A 382 6.29 19.02 -18.99
C LEU A 382 5.40 17.82 -18.62
N GLU A 383 5.24 17.53 -17.33
CA GLU A 383 4.34 16.48 -16.83
C GLU A 383 2.87 16.80 -17.14
N LEU A 384 2.47 18.08 -17.15
CA LEU A 384 1.13 18.47 -17.59
C LEU A 384 0.91 18.23 -19.09
N GLN A 385 1.93 18.39 -19.95
CA GLN A 385 1.81 18.05 -21.37
C GLN A 385 1.40 16.59 -21.59
N GLN A 386 1.97 15.66 -20.81
CA GLN A 386 1.64 14.24 -20.91
C GLN A 386 0.15 13.98 -20.66
N LYS A 387 -0.50 14.75 -19.79
CA LYS A 387 -1.95 14.63 -19.51
C LYS A 387 -2.81 15.00 -20.71
N TRP A 388 -2.39 16.00 -21.49
CA TRP A 388 -3.15 16.51 -22.62
C TRP A 388 -2.86 15.78 -23.94
N GLY A 389 -1.73 15.06 -24.03
CA GLY A 389 -1.36 14.27 -25.20
C GLY A 389 -0.76 15.09 -26.34
N HIS A 390 -0.88 14.57 -27.57
CA HIS A 390 -0.32 15.17 -28.76
C HIS A 390 -1.20 16.34 -29.22
N VAL A 391 -0.64 17.55 -29.21
CA VAL A 391 -1.29 18.76 -29.74
C VAL A 391 -0.78 19.00 -31.17
N GLU A 392 -1.62 19.53 -32.04
CA GLU A 392 -1.23 19.94 -33.40
C GLU A 392 -0.06 20.94 -33.36
N GLU A 393 0.87 20.83 -34.33
CA GLU A 393 2.16 21.53 -34.32
C GLU A 393 2.04 23.06 -34.22
N ASP A 394 0.94 23.62 -34.74
CA ASP A 394 0.74 25.06 -34.88
C ASP A 394 0.36 25.78 -33.57
N GLU A 395 -0.06 25.06 -32.52
CA GLU A 395 -0.53 25.67 -31.25
C GLU A 395 0.40 25.41 -30.04
N SER A 396 1.35 24.50 -30.14
CA SER A 396 2.18 24.09 -29.01
C SER A 396 3.42 24.97 -28.83
N THR A 397 3.40 25.86 -27.84
CA THR A 397 4.60 26.64 -27.43
C THR A 397 5.76 25.73 -27.00
N LEU A 398 5.47 24.54 -26.49
CA LEU A 398 6.51 23.60 -26.11
C LEU A 398 7.30 23.09 -27.33
N LEU A 399 6.64 22.90 -28.48
CA LEU A 399 7.31 22.50 -29.72
C LEU A 399 8.20 23.62 -30.27
N SER A 400 7.76 24.88 -30.20
CA SER A 400 8.58 26.02 -30.63
C SER A 400 9.80 26.27 -29.72
N LEU A 401 9.73 25.85 -28.45
CA LEU A 401 10.81 25.94 -27.47
C LEU A 401 11.59 24.63 -27.28
N ARG A 402 11.45 23.68 -28.21
CA ARG A 402 12.06 22.36 -28.11
C ARG A 402 13.58 22.39 -27.89
N ASP A 403 14.33 23.07 -28.74
CA ASP A 403 15.80 23.10 -28.64
C ASP A 403 16.30 23.73 -27.33
N PRO A 404 15.76 24.89 -26.88
CA PRO A 404 16.06 25.43 -25.55
C PRO A 404 15.77 24.47 -24.40
N VAL A 405 14.63 23.77 -24.44
CA VAL A 405 14.24 22.82 -23.38
C VAL A 405 15.20 21.63 -23.34
N CYS A 406 15.49 21.02 -24.48
CA CYS A 406 16.48 19.93 -24.59
C CYS A 406 17.87 20.39 -24.10
N SER A 407 18.31 21.59 -24.48
CA SER A 407 19.58 22.16 -24.06
C SER A 407 19.69 22.29 -22.54
N VAL A 408 18.65 22.81 -21.89
CA VAL A 408 18.59 22.94 -20.42
C VAL A 408 18.64 21.57 -19.75
N VAL A 409 17.87 20.59 -20.23
CA VAL A 409 17.87 19.22 -19.68
C VAL A 409 19.25 18.56 -19.85
N PHE A 410 19.85 18.61 -21.05
CA PHE A 410 21.18 18.04 -21.27
C PHE A 410 22.26 18.73 -20.43
N SER A 411 22.18 20.05 -20.24
CA SER A 411 23.10 20.79 -19.37
C SER A 411 23.01 20.31 -17.91
N ALA A 412 21.81 20.00 -17.42
CA ALA A 412 21.59 19.51 -16.06
C ALA A 412 22.20 18.11 -15.85
N LEU A 413 22.16 17.25 -16.88
CA LEU A 413 22.78 15.92 -16.84
C LEU A 413 24.31 16.00 -16.76
N THR A 414 24.92 17.04 -17.31
CA THR A 414 26.38 17.25 -17.30
C THR A 414 26.90 17.98 -16.06
N ASP A 415 26.01 18.57 -15.26
CA ASP A 415 26.38 19.31 -14.05
C ASP A 415 26.97 18.37 -12.98
N PRO A 416 27.96 18.80 -12.17
CA PRO A 416 28.51 17.97 -11.10
C PRO A 416 27.52 17.71 -9.95
N SER A 417 26.41 18.46 -9.84
CA SER A 417 25.45 18.26 -8.77
C SER A 417 24.54 17.04 -9.02
N VAL A 418 24.66 16.01 -8.17
CA VAL A 418 23.78 14.82 -8.16
C VAL A 418 22.30 15.21 -8.15
N GLN A 419 21.90 16.18 -7.32
CA GLN A 419 20.51 16.59 -7.23
C GLN A 419 19.98 17.19 -8.54
N LEU A 420 20.81 17.97 -9.25
CA LEU A 420 20.43 18.53 -10.54
C LEU A 420 20.39 17.45 -11.62
N GLN A 421 21.33 16.50 -11.61
CA GLN A 421 21.31 15.35 -12.51
C GLN A 421 20.05 14.51 -12.33
N LEU A 422 19.62 14.23 -11.09
CA LEU A 422 18.40 13.46 -10.82
C LEU A 422 17.14 14.14 -11.41
N VAL A 423 17.03 15.46 -11.25
CA VAL A 423 15.93 16.22 -11.87
C VAL A 423 16.07 16.21 -13.40
N GLY A 424 17.29 16.32 -13.92
CA GLY A 424 17.57 16.19 -15.35
C GLY A 424 17.15 14.84 -15.93
N ILE A 425 17.41 13.73 -15.22
CA ILE A 425 17.01 12.37 -15.64
C ILE A 425 15.48 12.24 -15.66
N ARG A 426 14.80 12.82 -14.66
CA ARG A 426 13.32 12.89 -14.62
C ARG A 426 12.75 13.72 -15.77
N ALA A 427 13.35 14.87 -16.06
CA ALA A 427 12.95 15.69 -17.20
C ALA A 427 13.21 14.96 -18.53
N LEU A 428 14.35 14.31 -18.68
CA LEU A 428 14.71 13.53 -19.87
C LEU A 428 13.74 12.37 -20.11
N THR A 429 13.31 11.67 -19.06
CA THR A 429 12.34 10.58 -19.17
C THR A 429 10.96 11.09 -19.58
N VAL A 430 10.51 12.21 -19.01
CA VAL A 430 9.27 12.89 -19.44
C VAL A 430 9.38 13.31 -20.91
N LEU A 431 10.46 13.98 -21.33
CA LEU A 431 10.65 14.37 -22.73
C LEU A 431 10.68 13.17 -23.68
N GLY A 432 11.36 12.08 -23.30
CA GLY A 432 11.41 10.86 -24.11
C GLY A 432 10.04 10.20 -24.27
N SER A 433 9.19 10.26 -23.25
CA SER A 433 7.83 9.71 -23.34
C SER A 433 6.87 10.51 -24.24
N LEU A 434 7.19 11.77 -24.56
CA LEU A 434 6.42 12.60 -25.48
C LEU A 434 6.70 12.15 -26.93
N GLN A 435 5.81 11.33 -27.48
CA GLN A 435 5.97 10.78 -28.83
C GLN A 435 6.13 11.88 -29.88
N GLY A 436 7.18 11.79 -30.69
CA GLY A 436 7.48 12.76 -31.76
C GLY A 436 8.18 14.04 -31.30
N PHE A 437 8.38 14.25 -30.00
CA PHE A 437 9.03 15.47 -29.49
C PHE A 437 10.53 15.48 -29.78
N LEU A 438 11.25 14.38 -29.56
CA LEU A 438 12.70 14.29 -29.75
C LEU A 438 13.05 13.87 -31.19
N SER A 439 14.10 14.45 -31.78
CA SER A 439 14.65 14.03 -33.08
C SER A 439 15.48 12.76 -32.89
N PRO A 440 15.77 12.04 -33.99
CA PRO A 440 16.73 10.95 -33.95
C PRO A 440 18.09 11.34 -33.33
N SER A 441 18.60 12.55 -33.60
CA SER A 441 19.85 13.04 -33.02
C SER A 441 19.75 13.29 -31.51
N ASP A 442 18.62 13.81 -31.05
CA ASP A 442 18.39 14.04 -29.61
C ASP A 442 18.28 12.71 -28.86
N LEU A 443 17.63 11.71 -29.46
CA LEU A 443 17.53 10.35 -28.90
C LEU A 443 18.90 9.69 -28.77
N GLU A 444 19.78 9.89 -29.75
CA GLU A 444 21.17 9.43 -29.67
C GLU A 444 21.87 10.07 -28.46
N LEU A 445 21.79 11.40 -28.30
CA LEU A 445 22.39 12.11 -27.16
C LEU A 445 21.80 11.66 -25.81
N VAL A 446 20.48 11.42 -25.75
CA VAL A 446 19.81 10.87 -24.57
C VAL A 446 20.48 9.57 -24.14
N VAL A 447 20.68 8.64 -25.08
CA VAL A 447 21.31 7.35 -24.78
C VAL A 447 22.77 7.54 -24.32
N ASP A 448 23.54 8.43 -24.93
CA ASP A 448 24.92 8.73 -24.48
C ASP A 448 24.97 9.27 -23.05
N HIS A 449 24.08 10.19 -22.70
CA HIS A 449 24.00 10.73 -21.34
C HIS A 449 23.62 9.63 -20.34
N LEU A 450 22.68 8.76 -20.69
CA LEU A 450 22.28 7.63 -19.83
C LEU A 450 23.42 6.62 -19.66
N ILE A 451 24.19 6.31 -20.71
CA ILE A 451 25.39 5.46 -20.61
C ILE A 451 26.40 6.08 -19.63
N ARG A 452 26.75 7.36 -19.84
CA ARG A 452 27.73 8.05 -19.00
C ARG A 452 27.32 8.06 -17.53
N LEU A 453 26.04 8.33 -17.24
CA LEU A 453 25.53 8.38 -15.87
C LEU A 453 25.41 6.98 -15.25
N ALA A 454 24.98 5.96 -16.01
CA ALA A 454 24.91 4.59 -15.54
C ALA A 454 26.29 4.02 -15.16
N LEU A 455 27.35 4.44 -15.87
CA LEU A 455 28.72 3.99 -15.63
C LEU A 455 29.52 4.86 -14.65
N CYS A 456 28.95 5.95 -14.14
CA CYS A 456 29.64 6.85 -13.21
C CYS A 456 29.87 6.19 -11.84
N GLU A 457 31.12 6.24 -11.33
CA GLU A 457 31.51 5.52 -10.11
C GLU A 457 31.24 6.28 -8.81
N GLU A 458 31.24 7.61 -8.85
CA GLU A 458 31.14 8.47 -7.68
C GLU A 458 29.72 8.48 -7.06
N ASP A 459 28.67 8.23 -7.85
CA ASP A 459 27.28 8.46 -7.45
C ASP A 459 26.31 7.29 -7.76
N SER A 460 26.01 6.47 -6.75
CA SER A 460 25.04 5.34 -6.88
C SER A 460 23.63 5.81 -7.27
N GLN A 461 23.19 6.96 -6.75
CA GLN A 461 21.84 7.47 -6.98
C GLN A 461 21.59 7.87 -8.44
N SER A 462 22.52 8.62 -9.05
CA SER A 462 22.43 9.00 -10.47
C SER A 462 22.51 7.79 -11.39
N SER A 463 23.36 6.81 -11.05
CA SER A 463 23.50 5.56 -11.80
C SER A 463 22.21 4.74 -11.79
N GLU A 464 21.60 4.53 -10.62
CA GLU A 464 20.32 3.82 -10.49
C GLU A 464 19.19 4.53 -11.23
N ALA A 465 19.08 5.85 -11.08
CA ALA A 465 18.08 6.66 -11.77
C ALA A 465 18.25 6.61 -13.30
N ALA A 466 19.49 6.64 -13.81
CA ALA A 466 19.77 6.52 -15.23
C ALA A 466 19.42 5.13 -15.78
N MET A 467 19.66 4.06 -15.02
CA MET A 467 19.27 2.70 -15.38
C MET A 467 17.74 2.53 -15.40
N GLU A 468 17.03 3.10 -14.44
CA GLU A 468 15.56 3.12 -14.42
C GLU A 468 15.00 3.90 -15.62
N ALA A 469 15.56 5.07 -15.90
CA ALA A 469 15.23 5.87 -17.07
C ALA A 469 15.44 5.09 -18.38
N ALA A 470 16.58 4.41 -18.53
CA ALA A 470 16.85 3.55 -19.68
C ALA A 470 15.81 2.43 -19.81
N GLY A 471 15.44 1.77 -18.71
CA GLY A 471 14.38 0.75 -18.70
C GLY A 471 13.01 1.27 -19.13
N SER A 472 12.67 2.53 -18.78
CA SER A 472 11.41 3.18 -19.15
C SER A 472 11.35 3.64 -20.61
N LEU A 473 12.48 4.08 -21.18
CA LEU A 473 12.57 4.59 -22.55
C LEU A 473 12.89 3.52 -23.60
N ALA A 474 13.55 2.43 -23.19
CA ALA A 474 13.85 1.26 -24.02
C ALA A 474 12.64 0.68 -24.78
N PRO A 475 11.43 0.52 -24.19
CA PRO A 475 10.27 0.02 -24.93
C PRO A 475 9.70 1.05 -25.92
N ILE A 476 9.97 2.35 -25.73
CA ILE A 476 9.50 3.41 -26.64
C ILE A 476 10.43 3.52 -27.85
N TYR A 477 11.76 3.45 -27.65
CA TYR A 477 12.77 3.61 -28.70
C TYR A 477 13.74 2.43 -28.80
N PRO A 478 13.26 1.18 -29.00
CA PRO A 478 14.09 0.00 -28.85
C PRO A 478 15.31 -0.05 -29.78
N LYS A 479 15.19 0.49 -30.99
CA LYS A 479 16.27 0.48 -32.01
C LYS A 479 17.48 1.32 -31.61
N VAL A 480 17.28 2.45 -30.93
CA VAL A 480 18.39 3.34 -30.55
C VAL A 480 19.14 2.75 -29.36
N PHE A 481 18.42 2.21 -28.37
CA PHE A 481 19.03 1.52 -27.24
C PHE A 481 19.79 0.27 -27.69
N SER A 482 19.23 -0.52 -28.61
CA SER A 482 19.88 -1.72 -29.14
C SER A 482 21.08 -1.38 -30.03
N GLY A 483 20.97 -0.36 -30.90
CA GLY A 483 22.05 0.07 -31.77
C GLY A 483 23.22 0.80 -31.08
N ARG A 484 23.02 1.36 -29.88
CA ARG A 484 24.01 2.25 -29.24
C ARG A 484 24.38 1.86 -27.81
N MET A 485 23.39 1.60 -26.95
CA MET A 485 23.62 1.29 -25.54
C MET A 485 24.19 -0.12 -25.35
N VAL A 486 23.61 -1.12 -26.01
CA VAL A 486 24.05 -2.53 -25.89
C VAL A 486 25.50 -2.71 -26.37
N PRO A 487 25.90 -2.27 -27.58
CA PRO A 487 27.27 -2.40 -28.05
C PRO A 487 28.29 -1.70 -27.14
N ARG A 488 27.94 -0.50 -26.63
CA ARG A 488 28.85 0.25 -25.76
C ARG A 488 29.08 -0.45 -24.42
N LEU A 489 28.04 -1.02 -23.82
CA LEU A 489 28.17 -1.78 -22.58
C LEU A 489 28.90 -3.12 -22.81
N GLU A 490 28.68 -3.76 -23.96
CA GLU A 490 29.43 -4.96 -24.35
C GLU A 490 30.93 -4.66 -24.50
N GLU A 491 31.30 -3.56 -25.16
CA GLU A 491 32.68 -3.12 -25.31
C GLU A 491 33.35 -2.89 -23.95
N GLU A 492 32.68 -2.19 -23.02
CA GLU A 492 33.21 -1.96 -21.68
C GLU A 492 33.36 -3.27 -20.87
N LEU A 493 32.43 -4.23 -21.02
CA LEU A 493 32.53 -5.56 -20.40
C LEU A 493 33.69 -6.40 -20.97
N GLN A 494 34.05 -6.18 -22.24
CA GLN A 494 35.14 -6.89 -22.90
C GLN A 494 36.50 -6.22 -22.65
N SER A 495 36.53 -4.92 -22.38
CA SER A 495 37.76 -4.15 -22.15
C SER A 495 38.53 -4.62 -20.92
N GLU A 496 39.78 -5.00 -21.12
CA GLU A 496 40.76 -5.26 -20.05
C GLU A 496 41.55 -3.97 -19.83
N ARG A 497 41.00 -3.02 -19.07
CA ARG A 497 41.79 -1.86 -18.66
C ARG A 497 42.87 -2.34 -17.71
N GLU A 498 44.12 -2.27 -18.14
CA GLU A 498 45.30 -2.48 -17.29
C GLU A 498 45.27 -1.50 -16.10
N GLU A 499 45.85 -1.91 -14.97
CA GLU A 499 45.75 -1.35 -13.62
C GLU A 499 46.32 0.10 -13.44
N GLU A 500 46.37 0.91 -14.50
CA GLU A 500 46.98 2.24 -14.47
C GLU A 500 46.06 3.34 -13.90
N ASN A 501 44.74 3.10 -13.79
CA ASN A 501 43.80 4.04 -13.18
C ASN A 501 43.31 3.53 -11.82
N SER A 502 43.21 4.42 -10.84
CA SER A 502 42.80 4.18 -9.43
C SER A 502 41.34 3.72 -9.23
N TRP A 503 40.75 3.03 -10.21
CA TRP A 503 39.32 2.75 -10.35
C TRP A 503 39.11 1.26 -10.06
N ASP A 504 38.04 0.87 -9.34
CA ASP A 504 37.79 -0.55 -9.07
C ASP A 504 37.14 -1.21 -10.30
N PRO A 505 37.86 -2.03 -11.08
CA PRO A 505 37.33 -2.62 -12.30
C PRO A 505 36.13 -3.55 -12.05
N ARG A 506 35.89 -3.98 -10.80
CA ARG A 506 34.74 -4.81 -10.43
C ARG A 506 33.45 -4.00 -10.36
N SER A 507 33.50 -2.79 -9.81
CA SER A 507 32.33 -1.92 -9.66
C SER A 507 31.76 -1.53 -11.04
N LEU A 508 32.64 -1.22 -11.99
CA LEU A 508 32.28 -0.87 -13.36
C LEU A 508 31.59 -2.03 -14.08
N ARG A 509 32.15 -3.25 -13.98
CA ARG A 509 31.54 -4.46 -14.56
C ARG A 509 30.15 -4.73 -13.97
N GLN A 510 30.00 -4.59 -12.66
CA GLN A 510 28.70 -4.76 -12.00
C GLN A 510 27.67 -3.75 -12.53
N ARG A 511 28.05 -2.48 -12.71
CA ARG A 511 27.17 -1.46 -13.31
C ARG A 511 26.81 -1.78 -14.76
N CYS A 512 27.75 -2.24 -15.58
CA CYS A 512 27.45 -2.68 -16.94
C CYS A 512 26.40 -3.81 -16.97
N LEU A 513 26.58 -4.82 -16.12
CA LEU A 513 25.64 -5.93 -16.00
C LEU A 513 24.25 -5.47 -15.51
N GLN A 514 24.21 -4.57 -14.52
CA GLN A 514 22.97 -3.99 -14.01
C GLN A 514 22.27 -3.10 -15.07
N ALA A 515 23.02 -2.34 -15.86
CA ALA A 515 22.48 -1.51 -16.93
C ALA A 515 21.88 -2.35 -18.06
N LEU A 516 22.61 -3.39 -18.53
CA LEU A 516 22.09 -4.37 -19.49
C LEU A 516 20.81 -5.03 -18.99
N ALA A 517 20.77 -5.39 -17.72
CA ALA A 517 19.56 -5.93 -17.11
C ALA A 517 18.44 -4.89 -17.03
N ALA A 518 18.72 -3.65 -16.64
CA ALA A 518 17.69 -2.62 -16.49
C ALA A 518 16.98 -2.27 -17.80
N MET A 519 17.70 -2.20 -18.93
CA MET A 519 17.14 -1.88 -20.25
C MET A 519 16.43 -3.04 -20.95
N SER A 520 16.50 -4.26 -20.41
CA SER A 520 15.95 -5.48 -21.03
C SER A 520 14.42 -5.59 -20.88
N THR A 521 13.70 -4.53 -21.20
CA THR A 521 12.25 -4.41 -21.05
C THR A 521 11.47 -4.64 -22.35
N HIS A 522 12.13 -4.60 -23.52
CA HIS A 522 11.52 -4.84 -24.84
C HIS A 522 12.07 -6.13 -25.50
N PRO A 523 11.25 -6.94 -26.20
CA PRO A 523 11.69 -8.22 -26.78
C PRO A 523 12.92 -8.14 -27.68
N SER A 524 13.03 -7.09 -28.51
CA SER A 524 14.20 -6.91 -29.39
C SER A 524 15.49 -6.66 -28.61
N ILE A 525 15.42 -5.92 -27.50
CA ILE A 525 16.58 -5.63 -26.65
C ILE A 525 16.98 -6.89 -25.88
N VAL A 526 16.01 -7.65 -25.36
CA VAL A 526 16.26 -8.94 -24.70
C VAL A 526 17.03 -9.89 -25.63
N ARG A 527 16.70 -9.92 -26.92
CA ARG A 527 17.40 -10.74 -27.93
C ARG A 527 18.84 -10.33 -28.17
N GLU A 528 19.24 -9.11 -27.82
CA GLU A 528 20.61 -8.62 -27.93
C GLU A 528 21.35 -8.70 -26.59
N THR A 529 20.71 -8.38 -25.46
CA THR A 529 21.34 -8.37 -24.14
C THR A 529 21.59 -9.76 -23.58
N VAL A 530 20.68 -10.72 -23.78
CA VAL A 530 20.82 -12.09 -23.26
C VAL A 530 22.07 -12.79 -23.84
N PRO A 531 22.33 -12.77 -25.16
CA PRO A 531 23.57 -13.30 -25.72
C PRO A 531 24.83 -12.67 -25.10
N VAL A 532 24.86 -11.35 -24.90
CA VAL A 532 26.00 -10.64 -24.29
C VAL A 532 26.26 -11.13 -22.87
N LEU A 533 25.21 -11.25 -22.04
CA LEU A 533 25.32 -11.76 -20.67
C LEU A 533 25.81 -13.22 -20.63
N LEU A 534 25.29 -14.08 -21.51
CA LEU A 534 25.71 -15.48 -21.60
C LEU A 534 27.14 -15.63 -22.12
N GLN A 535 27.56 -14.81 -23.09
CA GLN A 535 28.93 -14.78 -23.60
C GLN A 535 29.91 -14.31 -22.52
N HIS A 536 29.54 -13.28 -21.75
CA HIS A 536 30.35 -12.83 -20.62
C HIS A 536 30.49 -13.91 -19.55
N LEU A 537 29.41 -14.63 -19.20
CA LEU A 537 29.48 -15.77 -18.27
C LEU A 537 30.45 -16.85 -18.76
N ARG A 538 30.42 -17.19 -20.05
CA ARG A 538 31.36 -18.14 -20.67
C ARG A 538 32.81 -17.64 -20.67
N LYS A 539 33.04 -16.34 -20.85
CA LYS A 539 34.38 -15.71 -20.78
C LYS A 539 34.93 -15.84 -19.34
N VAL A 540 34.13 -15.46 -18.35
CA VAL A 540 34.49 -15.54 -16.92
C VAL A 540 34.80 -16.98 -16.51
N GLN A 541 34.14 -17.98 -17.09
CA GLN A 541 34.45 -19.40 -16.85
C GLN A 541 35.82 -19.85 -17.40
N LYS A 542 36.32 -19.24 -18.49
CA LYS A 542 37.53 -19.71 -19.21
C LYS A 542 38.84 -19.03 -18.77
N GLU A 543 38.78 -17.84 -18.19
CA GLU A 543 39.97 -17.03 -17.87
C GLU A 543 40.63 -17.40 -16.53
N SER A 544 41.93 -17.72 -16.59
CA SER A 544 42.64 -18.67 -15.72
C SER A 544 43.06 -18.20 -14.32
N GLU A 545 43.14 -16.90 -13.98
CA GLU A 545 43.98 -16.53 -12.81
C GLU A 545 43.48 -15.46 -11.82
N ALA A 546 42.32 -14.80 -11.97
CA ALA A 546 41.94 -13.76 -11.00
C ALA A 546 40.45 -13.34 -10.92
N ARG A 547 39.46 -14.23 -11.12
CA ARG A 547 38.04 -13.84 -10.97
C ARG A 547 37.30 -14.67 -9.93
N SER A 548 36.73 -13.96 -8.96
CA SER A 548 36.03 -14.54 -7.82
C SER A 548 34.67 -15.12 -8.22
N PRO A 549 34.12 -16.12 -7.49
CA PRO A 549 32.76 -16.65 -7.72
C PRO A 549 31.68 -15.55 -7.71
N GLN A 550 31.96 -14.42 -7.05
CA GLN A 550 31.11 -13.23 -7.01
C GLN A 550 30.84 -12.62 -8.40
N ASP A 551 31.79 -12.70 -9.34
CA ASP A 551 31.57 -12.19 -10.71
C ASP A 551 30.50 -13.03 -11.42
N MET A 552 30.54 -14.36 -11.29
CA MET A 552 29.51 -15.25 -11.84
C MET A 552 28.15 -15.03 -11.18
N VAL A 553 28.14 -14.80 -9.86
CA VAL A 553 26.93 -14.46 -9.11
C VAL A 553 26.30 -13.16 -9.64
N SER A 554 27.09 -12.12 -9.92
CA SER A 554 26.58 -10.85 -10.45
C SER A 554 25.95 -10.98 -11.84
N VAL A 555 26.51 -11.83 -12.70
CA VAL A 555 25.91 -12.17 -14.00
C VAL A 555 24.59 -12.91 -13.82
N CYS A 556 24.54 -13.89 -12.90
CA CYS A 556 23.31 -14.61 -12.58
C CYS A 556 22.23 -13.69 -12.00
N GLN A 557 22.60 -12.74 -11.13
CA GLN A 557 21.67 -11.73 -10.62
C GLN A 557 21.10 -10.84 -11.74
N SER A 558 21.94 -10.49 -12.71
CA SER A 558 21.51 -9.69 -13.88
C SER A 558 20.58 -10.49 -14.79
N LEU A 559 20.91 -11.75 -15.10
CA LEU A 559 20.02 -12.66 -15.81
C LEU A 559 18.69 -12.88 -15.06
N HIS A 560 18.73 -12.99 -13.73
CA HIS A 560 17.51 -13.11 -12.93
C HIS A 560 16.63 -11.86 -13.06
N ARG A 561 17.21 -10.66 -13.01
CA ARG A 561 16.48 -9.41 -13.22
C ARG A 561 15.84 -9.34 -14.61
N VAL A 562 16.57 -9.75 -15.66
CA VAL A 562 16.02 -9.85 -17.03
C VAL A 562 14.86 -10.85 -17.08
N ALA A 563 15.02 -12.01 -16.45
CA ALA A 563 13.97 -13.03 -16.38
C ALA A 563 12.68 -12.48 -15.75
N LEU A 564 12.78 -11.72 -14.65
CA LEU A 564 11.64 -11.08 -14.00
C LEU A 564 10.94 -10.06 -14.91
N GLN A 565 11.69 -9.27 -15.68
CA GLN A 565 11.12 -8.32 -16.63
C GLN A 565 10.43 -9.03 -17.81
N CYS A 566 10.98 -10.16 -18.27
CA CYS A 566 10.41 -10.95 -19.36
C CYS A 566 9.06 -11.58 -19.00
N GLN A 567 8.72 -11.73 -17.72
CA GLN A 567 7.46 -12.37 -17.27
C GLN A 567 6.20 -11.60 -17.71
N GLN A 568 6.33 -10.32 -18.09
CA GLN A 568 5.21 -9.51 -18.56
C GLN A 568 4.82 -9.78 -20.02
N LEU A 569 5.75 -10.29 -20.85
CA LEU A 569 5.56 -10.51 -22.28
C LEU A 569 5.88 -11.97 -22.64
N GLU A 570 4.89 -12.69 -23.17
CA GLU A 570 5.01 -14.12 -23.48
C GLU A 570 6.18 -14.43 -24.43
N GLU A 571 6.38 -13.61 -25.46
CA GLU A 571 7.47 -13.76 -26.43
C GLU A 571 8.86 -13.63 -25.78
N SER A 572 9.04 -12.65 -24.88
CA SER A 572 10.29 -12.45 -24.15
C SER A 572 10.56 -13.60 -23.19
N CYS A 573 9.54 -14.06 -22.46
CA CYS A 573 9.64 -15.21 -21.57
C CYS A 573 10.02 -16.49 -22.33
N TRP A 574 9.36 -16.73 -23.48
CA TRP A 574 9.66 -17.82 -24.39
C TRP A 574 11.12 -17.80 -24.85
N TYR A 575 11.58 -16.67 -25.39
CA TYR A 575 12.94 -16.54 -25.91
C TYR A 575 13.99 -16.69 -24.80
N PHE A 576 13.77 -16.04 -23.66
CA PHE A 576 14.66 -16.12 -22.51
C PHE A 576 14.79 -17.57 -22.03
N HIS A 577 13.67 -18.27 -21.89
CA HIS A 577 13.66 -19.67 -21.46
C HIS A 577 14.41 -20.58 -22.44
N GLN A 578 14.10 -20.47 -23.75
CA GLN A 578 14.73 -21.28 -24.80
C GLN A 578 16.23 -21.02 -24.97
N THR A 579 16.73 -19.85 -24.54
CA THR A 579 18.13 -19.47 -24.71
C THR A 579 18.95 -19.69 -23.44
N VAL A 580 18.43 -19.25 -22.29
CA VAL A 580 19.17 -19.20 -21.03
C VAL A 580 19.16 -20.55 -20.32
N VAL A 581 18.00 -21.22 -20.22
CA VAL A 581 17.88 -22.48 -19.46
C VAL A 581 18.77 -23.60 -20.05
N PRO A 582 18.71 -23.93 -21.36
CA PRO A 582 19.62 -24.93 -21.93
C PRO A 582 21.09 -24.52 -21.83
N CYS A 583 21.41 -23.23 -21.98
CA CYS A 583 22.78 -22.74 -21.89
C CYS A 583 23.37 -22.92 -20.49
N LEU A 584 22.63 -22.51 -19.45
CA LEU A 584 23.04 -22.66 -18.04
C LEU A 584 23.17 -24.14 -17.67
N LEU A 585 22.22 -24.98 -18.07
CA LEU A 585 22.29 -26.43 -17.86
C LEU A 585 23.50 -27.03 -18.58
N ALA A 586 23.76 -26.65 -19.83
CA ALA A 586 24.92 -27.15 -20.58
C ALA A 586 26.24 -26.79 -19.90
N MET A 587 26.43 -25.53 -19.49
CA MET A 587 27.65 -25.10 -18.81
C MET A 587 27.86 -25.83 -17.49
N ALA A 588 26.79 -26.03 -16.71
CA ALA A 588 26.86 -26.72 -15.42
C ALA A 588 27.13 -28.23 -15.58
N VAL A 589 26.48 -28.88 -16.55
CA VAL A 589 26.70 -30.29 -16.88
C VAL A 589 28.12 -30.51 -17.39
N GLN A 590 28.63 -29.65 -18.28
CA GLN A 590 30.02 -29.69 -18.73
C GLN A 590 31.01 -29.56 -17.57
N ALA A 591 30.79 -28.61 -16.66
CA ALA A 591 31.62 -28.42 -15.48
C ALA A 591 31.62 -29.67 -14.57
N ALA A 592 30.48 -30.34 -14.42
CA ALA A 592 30.35 -31.55 -13.60
C ALA A 592 30.97 -32.81 -14.24
N MET A 593 31.24 -32.78 -15.54
CA MET A 593 31.70 -33.94 -16.34
C MET A 593 33.20 -33.90 -16.70
N GLN A 594 33.92 -32.83 -16.37
CA GLN A 594 35.36 -32.72 -16.60
C GLN A 594 36.15 -33.61 -15.63
N GLU A 595 37.02 -34.49 -16.15
CA GLU A 595 37.93 -35.32 -15.35
C GLU A 595 39.03 -34.50 -14.68
N SER A 596 39.45 -34.93 -13.49
CA SER A 596 40.30 -34.23 -12.51
C SER A 596 41.72 -33.82 -12.95
N THR A 597 42.08 -33.97 -14.23
CA THR A 597 43.45 -33.80 -14.74
C THR A 597 43.69 -32.52 -15.54
N GLN A 598 42.67 -31.73 -15.90
CA GLN A 598 42.87 -30.41 -16.53
C GLN A 598 42.02 -29.32 -15.85
N THR A 599 42.76 -28.37 -15.26
CA THR A 599 42.38 -27.05 -14.70
C THR A 599 41.33 -26.97 -13.58
N LEU A 600 41.72 -26.33 -12.47
CA LEU A 600 40.88 -25.92 -11.32
C LEU A 600 39.69 -25.01 -11.71
N LEU A 601 39.58 -24.59 -12.97
CA LEU A 601 38.68 -23.56 -13.49
C LEU A 601 37.22 -24.00 -13.69
N GLY A 602 36.97 -25.25 -14.10
CA GLY A 602 35.59 -25.74 -14.30
C GLY A 602 34.77 -25.83 -13.01
N LYS A 603 35.43 -25.89 -11.85
CA LYS A 603 34.79 -26.15 -10.56
C LYS A 603 34.10 -24.93 -9.92
N ALA A 604 34.39 -23.71 -10.38
CA ALA A 604 33.77 -22.50 -9.86
C ALA A 604 32.24 -22.47 -10.08
N LEU A 605 31.75 -23.00 -11.22
CA LEU A 605 30.31 -23.15 -11.48
C LEU A 605 29.61 -24.15 -10.54
N LEU A 606 30.37 -25.04 -9.91
CA LEU A 606 29.87 -26.06 -8.99
C LEU A 606 29.98 -25.63 -7.52
N GLU A 607 30.44 -24.40 -7.27
CA GLU A 607 30.40 -23.78 -5.94
C GLU A 607 28.96 -23.49 -5.52
N GLU A 608 28.69 -23.64 -4.23
CA GLU A 608 27.35 -23.49 -3.65
C GLU A 608 26.78 -22.08 -3.90
N GLU A 609 27.61 -21.03 -3.83
CA GLU A 609 27.18 -19.64 -4.04
C GLU A 609 26.70 -19.41 -5.48
N VAL A 610 27.42 -19.95 -6.48
CA VAL A 610 27.09 -19.78 -7.91
C VAL A 610 25.85 -20.59 -8.27
N LEU A 611 25.77 -21.87 -7.85
CA LEU A 611 24.58 -22.70 -8.08
C LEU A 611 23.34 -22.07 -7.42
N SER A 612 23.48 -21.52 -6.21
CA SER A 612 22.39 -20.81 -5.52
C SER A 612 21.97 -19.54 -6.25
N ALA A 613 22.87 -18.87 -6.98
CA ALA A 613 22.54 -17.72 -7.82
C ALA A 613 21.88 -18.12 -9.16
N MET A 614 22.15 -19.33 -9.69
CA MET A 614 21.51 -19.85 -10.90
C MET A 614 20.06 -20.32 -10.66
N VAL A 615 19.75 -20.83 -9.46
CA VAL A 615 18.40 -21.27 -9.05
C VAL A 615 17.32 -20.21 -9.34
N PRO A 616 17.42 -18.95 -8.88
CA PRO A 616 16.40 -17.93 -9.14
C PRO A 616 16.29 -17.54 -10.63
N VAL A 617 17.36 -17.67 -11.42
CA VAL A 617 17.31 -17.44 -12.88
C VAL A 617 16.41 -18.47 -13.55
N ILE A 618 16.66 -19.76 -13.29
CA ILE A 618 15.88 -20.87 -13.86
C ILE A 618 14.44 -20.82 -13.34
N SER A 619 14.24 -20.55 -12.05
CA SER A 619 12.90 -20.42 -11.46
C SER A 619 12.09 -19.30 -12.11
N ALA A 620 12.67 -18.11 -12.26
CA ALA A 620 11.99 -16.97 -12.90
C ALA A 620 11.67 -17.23 -14.38
N ALA A 621 12.56 -17.90 -15.11
CA ALA A 621 12.34 -18.27 -16.52
C ALA A 621 11.21 -19.29 -16.71
N THR A 622 10.96 -20.13 -15.71
CA THR A 622 10.01 -21.26 -15.81
C THR A 622 8.64 -20.98 -15.22
N THR A 623 8.53 -19.98 -14.34
CA THR A 623 7.30 -19.70 -13.57
C THR A 623 6.12 -19.32 -14.46
N HIS A 624 6.32 -18.51 -15.50
CA HIS A 624 5.22 -17.97 -16.34
C HIS A 624 5.14 -18.63 -17.72
N LEU A 625 5.65 -19.86 -17.86
CA LEU A 625 5.61 -20.58 -19.13
C LEU A 625 4.19 -20.98 -19.55
N SER A 626 3.94 -20.94 -20.85
CA SER A 626 2.74 -21.53 -21.44
C SER A 626 2.73 -23.07 -21.22
N PRO A 627 1.55 -23.71 -21.07
CA PRO A 627 1.46 -25.14 -20.81
C PRO A 627 2.17 -26.02 -21.85
N GLU A 628 2.12 -25.62 -23.12
CA GLU A 628 2.76 -26.32 -24.23
C GLU A 628 4.29 -26.28 -24.11
N LEU A 629 4.85 -25.10 -23.86
CA LEU A 629 6.30 -24.95 -23.71
C LEU A 629 6.82 -25.58 -22.43
N ALA A 630 6.05 -25.51 -21.35
CA ALA A 630 6.34 -26.21 -20.10
C ALA A 630 6.42 -27.73 -20.33
N ALA A 631 5.48 -28.31 -21.08
CA ALA A 631 5.50 -29.74 -21.42
C ALA A 631 6.69 -30.11 -22.30
N GLN A 632 6.99 -29.32 -23.34
CA GLN A 632 8.18 -29.52 -24.19
C GLN A 632 9.47 -29.46 -23.37
N SER A 633 9.61 -28.45 -22.51
CA SER A 633 10.80 -28.29 -21.66
C SER A 633 10.96 -29.45 -20.68
N VAL A 634 9.85 -29.95 -20.11
CA VAL A 634 9.86 -31.15 -19.25
C VAL A 634 10.35 -32.38 -20.01
N SER A 635 9.93 -32.56 -21.27
CA SER A 635 10.37 -33.68 -22.11
C SER A 635 11.86 -33.65 -22.46
N HIS A 636 12.57 -32.57 -22.15
CA HIS A 636 14.01 -32.46 -22.35
C HIS A 636 14.79 -32.43 -21.03
N VAL A 637 14.35 -31.61 -20.06
CA VAL A 637 15.08 -31.42 -18.79
C VAL A 637 14.94 -32.62 -17.86
N VAL A 638 13.79 -33.32 -17.83
CA VAL A 638 13.62 -34.47 -16.95
C VAL A 638 14.44 -35.68 -17.42
N PRO A 639 14.40 -36.08 -18.72
CA PRO A 639 15.25 -37.16 -19.23
C PRO A 639 16.75 -36.85 -19.15
N LEU A 640 17.16 -35.58 -19.24
CA LEU A 640 18.56 -35.19 -19.00
C LEU A 640 19.05 -35.67 -17.61
N PHE A 641 18.25 -35.50 -16.56
CA PHE A 641 18.66 -35.89 -15.21
C PHE A 641 18.39 -37.37 -14.89
N LEU A 642 17.37 -37.98 -15.48
CA LEU A 642 17.02 -39.39 -15.25
C LEU A 642 17.85 -40.36 -16.10
N ASP A 643 17.91 -40.10 -17.40
CA ASP A 643 18.44 -41.02 -18.42
C ASP A 643 19.78 -40.54 -19.00
N GLY A 644 20.20 -39.32 -18.66
CA GLY A 644 21.44 -38.72 -19.17
C GLY A 644 21.33 -38.19 -20.60
N GLU A 645 20.11 -37.91 -21.08
CA GLU A 645 19.89 -37.40 -22.44
C GLU A 645 20.40 -35.96 -22.62
N VAL A 646 21.44 -35.78 -23.42
CA VAL A 646 22.07 -34.46 -23.66
C VAL A 646 21.66 -33.79 -24.97
N SER A 647 20.74 -34.38 -25.73
CA SER A 647 20.34 -33.95 -27.09
C SER A 647 19.80 -32.52 -27.16
N PHE A 648 19.23 -32.01 -26.07
CA PHE A 648 18.70 -30.66 -25.92
C PHE A 648 19.80 -29.59 -25.68
N LEU A 649 21.02 -30.00 -25.31
CA LEU A 649 22.08 -29.09 -24.94
C LEU A 649 22.88 -28.62 -26.18
N PRO A 650 23.23 -27.34 -26.30
CA PRO A 650 23.87 -26.78 -27.50
C PRO A 650 25.32 -27.23 -27.78
N GLN A 651 25.95 -28.02 -26.91
CA GLN A 651 27.34 -28.46 -27.04
C GLN A 651 27.48 -29.96 -26.73
N ASN A 652 27.43 -30.79 -27.79
CA ASN A 652 27.25 -32.25 -27.71
C ASN A 652 28.52 -33.08 -27.43
N SER A 653 29.64 -32.48 -27.02
CA SER A 653 30.88 -33.21 -26.76
C SER A 653 31.12 -33.37 -25.26
N PHE A 654 30.55 -34.41 -24.67
CA PHE A 654 30.77 -34.78 -23.27
C PHE A 654 31.70 -35.99 -23.19
N SER A 655 32.65 -35.97 -22.26
CA SER A 655 33.67 -37.01 -22.07
C SER A 655 33.17 -38.26 -21.35
N CYS A 656 32.08 -38.16 -20.58
CA CYS A 656 31.51 -39.24 -19.76
C CYS A 656 29.97 -39.25 -19.83
N SER A 657 29.29 -40.17 -19.14
CA SER A 657 27.82 -40.17 -18.99
C SER A 657 27.38 -39.27 -17.83
N PHE A 658 26.30 -38.50 -18.02
CA PHE A 658 25.68 -37.68 -16.96
C PHE A 658 24.56 -38.48 -16.29
N GLN A 659 24.80 -39.00 -15.10
CA GLN A 659 23.89 -39.90 -14.39
C GLN A 659 23.87 -39.55 -12.89
N PRO A 660 23.25 -38.42 -12.50
CA PRO A 660 23.33 -37.90 -11.13
C PRO A 660 22.62 -38.76 -10.07
N PHE A 661 21.68 -39.61 -10.48
CA PHE A 661 20.90 -40.48 -9.58
C PHE A 661 21.46 -41.90 -9.42
N GLU A 662 22.49 -42.30 -10.17
CA GLU A 662 23.14 -43.61 -10.01
C GLU A 662 24.04 -43.67 -8.76
N ASP A 663 24.28 -44.89 -8.28
CA ASP A 663 25.12 -45.17 -7.12
C ASP A 663 26.61 -45.23 -7.51
N GLY A 664 27.38 -44.20 -7.15
CA GLY A 664 28.84 -44.16 -7.37
C GLY A 664 29.55 -43.05 -6.57
N GLU A 665 30.79 -43.30 -6.14
CA GLU A 665 31.59 -42.34 -5.33
C GLU A 665 32.09 -41.14 -6.14
N CYS A 666 32.32 -41.27 -7.45
CA CYS A 666 32.82 -40.21 -8.33
C CYS A 666 31.73 -39.23 -8.84
N LEU A 667 30.48 -39.32 -8.35
CA LEU A 667 29.33 -38.56 -8.88
C LEU A 667 28.97 -37.31 -8.07
N GLU A 668 29.79 -36.88 -7.10
CA GLU A 668 29.46 -35.73 -6.23
C GLU A 668 29.22 -34.44 -7.03
N ALA A 669 30.04 -34.16 -8.03
CA ALA A 669 29.90 -32.99 -8.90
C ALA A 669 28.58 -32.97 -9.67
N GLN A 670 28.17 -34.11 -10.24
CA GLN A 670 26.90 -34.24 -10.97
C GLN A 670 25.70 -34.09 -10.03
N ARG A 671 25.79 -34.67 -8.83
CA ARG A 671 24.73 -34.62 -7.81
C ARG A 671 24.43 -33.20 -7.33
N ARG A 672 25.41 -32.28 -7.30
CA ARG A 672 25.17 -30.86 -6.96
C ARG A 672 24.22 -30.16 -7.93
N LEU A 673 24.16 -30.62 -9.19
CA LEU A 673 23.28 -30.05 -10.21
C LEU A 673 21.79 -30.34 -9.99
N VAL A 674 21.44 -31.21 -9.03
CA VAL A 674 20.05 -31.40 -8.59
C VAL A 674 19.44 -30.08 -8.09
N ALA A 675 20.24 -29.08 -7.74
CA ALA A 675 19.78 -27.71 -7.46
C ALA A 675 19.13 -27.04 -8.66
N LEU A 676 19.66 -27.24 -9.86
CA LEU A 676 19.11 -26.68 -11.10
C LEU A 676 17.84 -27.45 -11.50
N LEU A 677 17.81 -28.78 -11.31
CA LEU A 677 16.60 -29.57 -11.48
C LEU A 677 15.49 -29.06 -10.54
N MET A 678 15.81 -28.89 -9.26
CA MET A 678 14.88 -28.33 -8.25
C MET A 678 14.31 -26.98 -8.70
N ALA A 679 15.17 -26.05 -9.13
CA ALA A 679 14.75 -24.74 -9.62
C ALA A 679 13.73 -24.84 -10.76
N PHE A 680 13.97 -25.75 -11.71
CA PHE A 680 13.09 -25.99 -12.84
C PHE A 680 11.76 -26.63 -12.40
N VAL A 681 11.79 -27.82 -11.78
CA VAL A 681 10.57 -28.61 -11.51
C VAL A 681 9.67 -27.97 -10.45
N CYS A 682 10.25 -27.35 -9.43
CA CYS A 682 9.46 -26.68 -8.39
C CYS A 682 8.74 -25.44 -8.94
N SER A 683 9.26 -24.81 -10.00
CA SER A 683 8.71 -23.57 -10.55
C SER A 683 7.68 -23.76 -11.68
N LEU A 684 7.53 -24.99 -12.20
CA LEU A 684 6.58 -25.27 -13.29
C LEU A 684 5.10 -25.03 -12.91
N PRO A 685 4.21 -24.69 -13.87
CA PRO A 685 2.78 -24.66 -13.64
C PRO A 685 2.21 -26.02 -13.21
N ARG A 686 1.08 -26.02 -12.48
CA ARG A 686 0.47 -27.25 -11.90
C ARG A 686 -0.07 -28.26 -12.94
N ASN A 687 -0.21 -27.84 -14.19
CA ASN A 687 -0.90 -28.61 -15.24
C ASN A 687 -0.01 -29.67 -15.91
N VAL A 688 1.26 -29.79 -15.52
CA VAL A 688 2.21 -30.71 -16.16
C VAL A 688 2.46 -31.91 -15.24
N SER A 689 2.18 -33.11 -15.74
CA SER A 689 2.34 -34.36 -14.98
C SER A 689 3.75 -34.95 -15.16
N TRP A 690 4.61 -34.80 -14.15
CA TRP A 690 5.93 -35.41 -14.08
C TRP A 690 6.17 -35.86 -12.63
N TRP A 691 6.27 -37.15 -12.34
CA TRP A 691 6.40 -37.62 -10.94
C TRP A 691 7.37 -38.79 -10.78
N GLN A 692 8.00 -39.20 -11.88
CA GLN A 692 8.76 -40.44 -11.99
C GLN A 692 10.02 -40.44 -11.11
N PHE A 693 10.65 -39.28 -10.90
CA PHE A 693 11.92 -39.13 -10.20
C PHE A 693 11.80 -38.88 -8.66
N LEU A 694 10.59 -38.98 -8.10
CA LEU A 694 10.35 -38.73 -6.67
C LEU A 694 11.04 -39.75 -5.77
N ARG A 695 11.22 -40.99 -6.25
CA ARG A 695 11.84 -42.08 -5.47
C ARG A 695 13.35 -41.91 -5.39
N GLU A 696 13.95 -41.38 -6.45
CA GLU A 696 15.36 -41.06 -6.64
C GLU A 696 15.73 -39.81 -5.83
N LEU A 697 14.86 -38.79 -5.80
CA LEU A 697 15.05 -37.65 -4.89
C LEU A 697 15.00 -38.08 -3.42
N LEU A 698 14.05 -38.96 -3.09
CA LEU A 698 13.92 -39.50 -1.74
C LEU A 698 15.16 -40.33 -1.36
N SER A 699 15.72 -41.12 -2.27
CA SER A 699 16.99 -41.83 -2.01
C SER A 699 18.13 -40.88 -1.76
N LEU A 700 18.35 -39.95 -2.67
CA LEU A 700 19.45 -38.98 -2.62
C LEU A 700 19.37 -38.11 -1.36
N SER A 701 18.17 -37.72 -0.94
CA SER A 701 17.97 -36.91 0.26
C SER A 701 18.38 -37.61 1.55
N CYS A 702 18.38 -38.95 1.60
CA CYS A 702 18.72 -39.74 2.78
C CYS A 702 20.11 -40.38 2.73
N SER A 703 20.60 -40.74 1.54
CA SER A 703 21.86 -41.49 1.37
C SER A 703 23.08 -40.64 1.01
N CYS A 704 22.92 -39.38 0.61
CA CYS A 704 24.04 -38.55 0.16
C CYS A 704 24.89 -37.99 1.31
N ASN A 705 26.21 -38.07 1.15
CA ASN A 705 27.19 -37.50 2.10
C ASN A 705 27.36 -35.98 1.93
N CYS A 706 27.03 -35.42 0.77
CA CYS A 706 27.13 -33.98 0.50
C CYS A 706 25.89 -33.25 1.09
N PRO A 707 26.07 -32.33 2.07
CA PRO A 707 24.95 -31.68 2.75
C PRO A 707 24.13 -30.78 1.82
N PHE A 708 24.80 -30.06 0.91
CA PHE A 708 24.14 -29.21 -0.09
C PHE A 708 23.19 -30.02 -0.98
N THR A 709 23.68 -31.13 -1.56
CA THR A 709 22.87 -32.03 -2.39
C THR A 709 21.71 -32.65 -1.60
N ALA A 710 21.96 -33.17 -0.40
CA ALA A 710 20.93 -33.81 0.42
C ALA A 710 19.80 -32.82 0.77
N THR A 711 20.16 -31.58 1.15
CA THR A 711 19.18 -30.52 1.45
C THR A 711 18.39 -30.10 0.21
N THR A 712 19.05 -30.01 -0.94
CA THR A 712 18.43 -29.66 -2.22
C THR A 712 17.47 -30.74 -2.70
N ALA A 713 17.84 -32.02 -2.61
CA ALA A 713 16.95 -33.14 -2.92
C ALA A 713 15.72 -33.14 -2.01
N ALA A 714 15.90 -32.86 -0.71
CA ALA A 714 14.80 -32.72 0.25
C ALA A 714 13.88 -31.53 -0.08
N LYS A 715 14.45 -30.36 -0.43
CA LYS A 715 13.71 -29.17 -0.88
C LYS A 715 12.89 -29.47 -2.14
N CYS A 716 13.52 -30.13 -3.11
CA CYS A 716 12.87 -30.55 -4.35
C CYS A 716 11.70 -31.47 -4.04
N PHE A 717 11.95 -32.62 -3.39
CA PHE A 717 10.91 -33.58 -3.01
C PHE A 717 9.73 -32.92 -2.28
N ALA A 718 10.00 -32.04 -1.30
CA ALA A 718 8.96 -31.33 -0.57
C ALA A 718 8.16 -30.35 -1.45
N GLY A 719 8.83 -29.61 -2.34
CA GLY A 719 8.17 -28.74 -3.31
C GLY A 719 7.22 -29.52 -4.23
N LEU A 720 7.63 -30.72 -4.63
CA LEU A 720 6.82 -31.59 -5.48
C LEU A 720 5.63 -32.19 -4.75
N VAL A 721 5.85 -32.71 -3.54
CA VAL A 721 4.80 -33.21 -2.66
C VAL A 721 3.74 -32.15 -2.38
N ASN A 722 4.13 -30.88 -2.20
CA ASN A 722 3.18 -29.79 -2.01
C ASN A 722 2.33 -29.52 -3.27
N LYS A 723 2.93 -29.61 -4.46
CA LYS A 723 2.26 -29.35 -5.75
C LYS A 723 1.43 -30.53 -6.25
N HIS A 724 1.72 -31.74 -5.81
CA HIS A 724 1.03 -32.95 -6.26
C HIS A 724 -0.47 -32.89 -5.90
N PRO A 725 -1.37 -33.25 -6.82
CA PRO A 725 -2.80 -33.29 -6.54
C PRO A 725 -3.15 -34.32 -5.45
N GLU A 726 -4.28 -34.11 -4.77
CA GLU A 726 -4.83 -35.09 -3.83
C GLU A 726 -5.19 -36.40 -4.53
N GLY A 727 -4.83 -37.53 -3.93
CA GLY A 727 -5.14 -38.87 -4.44
C GLY A 727 -4.25 -39.95 -3.84
N GLN A 728 -4.56 -41.21 -4.17
CA GLN A 728 -3.87 -42.39 -3.62
C GLN A 728 -2.35 -42.38 -3.87
N GLN A 729 -1.92 -41.88 -5.04
CA GLN A 729 -0.49 -41.78 -5.38
C GLN A 729 0.29 -40.86 -4.41
N LEU A 730 -0.32 -39.73 -4.00
CA LEU A 730 0.31 -38.84 -3.03
C LEU A 730 0.46 -39.53 -1.67
N ASP A 731 -0.57 -40.24 -1.23
CA ASP A 731 -0.54 -40.98 0.04
C ASP A 731 0.53 -42.09 0.03
N GLU A 732 0.67 -42.82 -1.09
CA GLU A 732 1.73 -43.83 -1.28
C GLU A 732 3.14 -43.20 -1.20
N ILE A 733 3.35 -42.07 -1.87
CA ILE A 733 4.64 -41.35 -1.86
C ILE A 733 4.95 -40.83 -0.45
N LEU A 734 3.96 -40.29 0.26
CA LEU A 734 4.10 -39.83 1.63
C LEU A 734 4.41 -40.97 2.59
N GLN A 735 3.75 -42.12 2.46
CA GLN A 735 4.05 -43.32 3.24
C GLN A 735 5.46 -43.82 2.97
N LEU A 736 5.88 -43.89 1.69
CA LEU A 736 7.25 -44.25 1.32
C LEU A 736 8.27 -43.30 1.95
N GLY A 737 7.99 -41.99 1.91
CA GLY A 737 8.81 -40.97 2.53
C GLY A 737 8.95 -41.16 4.05
N VAL A 738 7.83 -41.38 4.75
CA VAL A 738 7.82 -41.64 6.19
C VAL A 738 8.61 -42.90 6.54
N ASN A 739 8.34 -44.01 5.84
CA ASN A 739 9.02 -45.30 6.07
C ASN A 739 10.53 -45.19 5.85
N ARG A 740 10.98 -44.35 4.93
CA ARG A 740 12.40 -44.14 4.64
C ARG A 740 13.09 -43.19 5.65
N MET A 741 12.36 -42.22 6.18
CA MET A 741 12.86 -41.30 7.21
C MET A 741 13.02 -41.97 8.58
N GLU A 742 12.08 -42.84 8.97
CA GLU A 742 12.06 -43.50 10.29
C GLU A 742 13.37 -44.20 10.71
N PRO A 743 13.99 -45.06 9.89
CA PRO A 743 15.25 -45.71 10.26
C PRO A 743 16.42 -44.71 10.40
N GLY A 744 16.44 -43.64 9.60
CA GLY A 744 17.46 -42.59 9.69
C GLY A 744 17.36 -41.73 10.96
N LEU A 745 16.16 -41.64 11.56
CA LEU A 745 15.93 -40.90 12.81
C LEU A 745 16.37 -41.70 14.05
N ALA A 746 16.43 -43.03 13.96
CA ALA A 746 16.84 -43.94 15.02
C ALA A 746 18.38 -44.13 15.06
N GLN A 747 19.12 -43.08 15.48
CA GLN A 747 20.58 -43.08 15.70
C GLN A 747 21.43 -43.74 14.60
N GLY A 748 21.56 -43.07 13.45
CA GLY A 748 22.48 -43.45 12.36
C GLY A 748 23.33 -42.28 11.83
N PRO A 749 24.33 -42.55 10.96
CA PRO A 749 25.20 -41.53 10.35
C PRO A 749 24.44 -40.52 9.46
N CYS A 750 23.28 -40.92 8.92
CA CYS A 750 22.43 -40.09 8.06
C CYS A 750 21.32 -39.34 8.81
N ARG A 751 21.46 -39.15 10.13
CA ARG A 751 20.43 -38.51 10.97
C ARG A 751 20.11 -37.08 10.56
N MET A 752 21.11 -36.30 10.15
CA MET A 752 20.93 -34.90 9.76
C MET A 752 20.15 -34.78 8.43
N GLN A 753 20.41 -35.69 7.51
CA GLN A 753 19.72 -35.83 6.22
C GLN A 753 18.24 -36.17 6.45
N ALA A 754 17.96 -37.19 7.27
CA ALA A 754 16.59 -37.57 7.63
C ALA A 754 15.81 -36.46 8.34
N LEU A 755 16.47 -35.70 9.23
CA LEU A 755 15.87 -34.53 9.88
C LEU A 755 15.58 -33.40 8.88
N THR A 756 16.48 -33.14 7.94
CA THR A 756 16.29 -32.10 6.92
C THR A 756 15.11 -32.45 6.01
N LEU A 757 15.00 -33.71 5.57
CA LEU A 757 13.85 -34.20 4.81
C LEU A 757 12.54 -34.06 5.59
N LEU A 758 12.54 -34.47 6.86
CA LEU A 758 11.36 -34.34 7.73
C LEU A 758 10.90 -32.88 7.83
N LEU A 759 11.81 -31.93 8.00
CA LEU A 759 11.48 -30.50 8.10
C LEU A 759 10.84 -29.97 6.81
N TRP A 760 11.44 -30.24 5.64
CA TRP A 760 10.92 -29.74 4.36
C TRP A 760 9.58 -30.37 4.00
N VAL A 761 9.40 -31.69 4.22
CA VAL A 761 8.12 -32.38 3.99
C VAL A 761 7.05 -31.85 4.94
N THR A 762 7.37 -31.69 6.24
CA THR A 762 6.42 -31.12 7.21
C THR A 762 5.97 -29.72 6.79
N LYS A 763 6.91 -28.88 6.35
CA LYS A 763 6.62 -27.53 5.84
C LYS A 763 5.69 -27.55 4.62
N ALA A 764 6.00 -28.38 3.62
CA ALA A 764 5.16 -28.57 2.44
C ALA A 764 3.71 -28.94 2.80
N LEU A 765 3.53 -29.83 3.79
CA LEU A 765 2.21 -30.26 4.25
C LEU A 765 1.49 -29.21 5.12
N VAL A 766 2.22 -28.46 5.95
CA VAL A 766 1.66 -27.35 6.77
C VAL A 766 1.10 -26.25 5.87
N LEU A 767 1.82 -25.85 4.83
CA LEU A 767 1.39 -24.80 3.90
C LEU A 767 0.09 -25.15 3.16
N ARG A 768 -0.14 -26.45 2.94
CA ARG A 768 -1.29 -27.01 2.22
C ARG A 768 -2.44 -27.50 3.11
N TYR A 769 -2.26 -27.56 4.42
CA TYR A 769 -3.22 -28.14 5.39
C TYR A 769 -3.47 -29.64 5.25
N HIS A 770 -2.46 -30.40 4.86
CA HIS A 770 -2.59 -31.84 4.76
C HIS A 770 -2.66 -32.50 6.15
N PRO A 771 -3.56 -33.48 6.41
CA PRO A 771 -3.77 -34.06 7.75
C PRO A 771 -2.53 -34.71 8.36
N LEU A 772 -1.65 -35.31 7.53
CA LEU A 772 -0.38 -35.87 7.99
C LEU A 772 0.57 -34.84 8.59
N SER A 773 0.38 -33.54 8.34
CA SER A 773 1.22 -32.48 8.90
C SER A 773 1.26 -32.54 10.42
N SER A 774 0.12 -32.79 11.08
CA SER A 774 0.00 -32.89 12.54
C SER A 774 0.90 -33.98 13.14
N ARG A 775 0.93 -35.16 12.51
CA ARG A 775 1.76 -36.28 12.94
C ARG A 775 3.25 -36.00 12.72
N LEU A 776 3.59 -35.34 11.61
CA LEU A 776 4.98 -35.00 11.32
C LEU A 776 5.49 -33.86 12.20
N THR A 777 4.67 -32.85 12.50
CA THR A 777 5.01 -31.79 13.47
C THR A 777 5.27 -32.38 14.85
N ASP A 778 4.44 -33.35 15.28
CA ASP A 778 4.63 -34.04 16.56
C ASP A 778 5.94 -34.84 16.57
N LYS A 779 6.30 -35.51 15.47
CA LYS A 779 7.60 -36.20 15.32
C LYS A 779 8.79 -35.23 15.33
N VAL A 780 8.65 -34.03 14.78
CA VAL A 780 9.68 -32.97 14.86
C VAL A 780 9.85 -32.50 16.30
N SER A 781 8.76 -32.43 17.08
CA SER A 781 8.79 -32.04 18.50
C SER A 781 9.27 -33.15 19.45
N SER A 782 8.98 -34.43 19.18
CA SER A 782 9.26 -35.56 20.08
C SER A 782 10.69 -36.10 19.98
N ASN A 783 11.30 -36.02 18.80
CA ASN A 783 12.69 -36.44 18.65
C ASN A 783 13.57 -35.48 19.45
N ARG A 784 14.47 -36.01 20.29
CA ARG A 784 15.49 -35.24 21.02
C ARG A 784 16.45 -34.53 20.06
N VAL A 785 15.96 -33.51 19.37
CA VAL A 785 16.70 -32.64 18.47
C VAL A 785 17.22 -31.52 19.36
N GLY A 786 18.31 -31.85 20.05
CA GLY A 786 19.11 -30.93 20.85
C GLY A 786 19.88 -29.91 20.03
N ASP A 787 19.80 -29.96 18.69
CA ASP A 787 20.45 -29.00 17.80
C ASP A 787 19.41 -28.28 16.93
N VAL A 788 18.97 -27.11 17.41
CA VAL A 788 18.65 -25.87 16.69
C VAL A 788 17.62 -25.89 15.52
N ARG A 789 17.24 -27.02 14.92
CA ARG A 789 16.51 -27.06 13.63
C ARG A 789 15.02 -27.41 13.73
N GLY A 790 14.55 -27.97 14.85
CA GLY A 790 13.10 -28.23 15.07
C GLY A 790 12.27 -26.94 15.15
N ALA A 791 12.92 -25.81 15.46
CA ALA A 791 12.33 -24.47 15.51
C ALA A 791 12.07 -23.81 14.13
N CYS A 792 12.41 -24.49 13.02
CA CYS A 792 12.52 -23.90 11.68
C CYS A 792 11.30 -24.11 10.75
N LEU A 793 10.14 -24.51 11.28
CA LEU A 793 8.94 -24.76 10.46
C LEU A 793 8.26 -23.47 9.96
N LEU A 794 8.58 -22.30 10.54
CA LEU A 794 8.09 -20.99 10.11
C LEU A 794 9.25 -20.11 9.55
N PRO A 795 9.00 -19.27 8.53
CA PRO A 795 10.00 -18.44 7.82
C PRO A 795 10.77 -17.47 8.75
N PRO A 796 11.97 -16.96 8.39
CA PRO A 796 12.39 -16.61 7.03
C PRO A 796 13.49 -17.57 6.55
N TRP A 797 13.09 -18.55 5.74
CA TRP A 797 14.01 -19.36 4.95
C TRP A 797 13.91 -18.89 3.50
N PRO A 798 15.02 -18.90 2.72
CA PRO A 798 15.08 -18.30 1.39
C PRO A 798 13.97 -18.80 0.48
N ALA A 799 13.48 -17.86 -0.34
CA ALA A 799 12.32 -17.97 -1.22
C ALA A 799 12.60 -18.82 -2.48
N GLU A 800 13.17 -20.02 -2.32
CA GLU A 800 13.65 -20.79 -3.48
C GLU A 800 12.60 -21.76 -4.04
N THR A 801 11.73 -22.37 -3.22
CA THR A 801 10.83 -23.45 -3.71
C THR A 801 9.39 -23.40 -3.20
N LEU A 802 9.16 -22.99 -1.95
CA LEU A 802 7.84 -23.05 -1.29
C LEU A 802 7.24 -21.65 -1.08
N HIS A 803 6.98 -20.95 -2.17
CA HIS A 803 6.25 -19.67 -2.18
C HIS A 803 5.23 -19.62 -3.33
N LYS A 804 4.29 -18.68 -3.26
CA LYS A 804 3.21 -18.54 -4.26
C LYS A 804 3.73 -18.38 -5.70
N GLY A 805 4.90 -17.78 -5.88
CA GLY A 805 5.56 -17.65 -7.18
C GLY A 805 5.84 -18.98 -7.85
N CYS A 806 6.29 -20.01 -7.11
CA CYS A 806 6.54 -21.35 -7.67
C CYS A 806 5.28 -22.23 -7.83
N HIS A 807 4.08 -21.64 -7.96
CA HIS A 807 2.80 -22.35 -8.10
C HIS A 807 2.47 -23.35 -6.97
N THR A 808 3.10 -23.21 -5.81
CA THR A 808 2.87 -24.07 -4.64
C THR A 808 1.52 -23.81 -3.98
N ASP A 809 0.94 -24.82 -3.33
CA ASP A 809 -0.31 -24.71 -2.56
C ASP A 809 -0.02 -24.13 -1.17
N VAL A 810 -0.20 -22.82 -1.05
CA VAL A 810 0.05 -22.04 0.16
C VAL A 810 -1.22 -21.34 0.62
N ARG A 811 -1.76 -21.78 1.75
CA ARG A 811 -2.94 -21.19 2.40
C ARG A 811 -2.53 -20.02 3.30
N ILE A 812 -3.19 -18.88 3.18
CA ILE A 812 -2.78 -17.61 3.84
C ILE A 812 -2.71 -17.74 5.37
N MET A 813 -3.68 -18.42 5.99
CA MET A 813 -3.80 -18.52 7.44
C MET A 813 -2.92 -19.61 8.07
N PHE A 814 -1.93 -20.15 7.34
CA PHE A 814 -1.11 -21.26 7.84
C PHE A 814 -0.36 -20.93 9.12
N ARG A 815 0.03 -19.67 9.30
CA ARG A 815 0.72 -19.21 10.51
C ARG A 815 -0.19 -19.27 11.74
N GLN A 816 -1.45 -18.84 11.59
CA GLN A 816 -2.44 -18.87 12.66
C GLN A 816 -2.80 -20.30 13.05
N ARG A 817 -3.10 -21.15 12.06
CA ARG A 817 -3.41 -22.56 12.31
C ARG A 817 -2.23 -23.34 12.90
N PHE A 818 -1.02 -23.10 12.40
CA PHE A 818 0.18 -23.70 12.97
C PHE A 818 0.37 -23.26 14.43
N PHE A 819 0.12 -21.99 14.73
CA PHE A 819 0.19 -21.45 16.09
C PHE A 819 -0.82 -22.13 17.03
N THR A 820 -2.10 -22.18 16.65
CA THR A 820 -3.15 -22.79 17.48
C THR A 820 -2.89 -24.26 17.79
N ASP A 821 -2.36 -25.00 16.81
CA ASP A 821 -2.17 -26.45 16.93
C ASP A 821 -0.88 -26.82 17.69
N ASN A 822 0.17 -26.00 17.59
CA ASN A 822 1.51 -26.34 18.10
C ASN A 822 1.93 -25.59 19.37
N VAL A 823 1.49 -24.34 19.59
CA VAL A 823 1.90 -23.60 20.78
C VAL A 823 1.44 -24.26 22.08
N PRO A 824 0.20 -24.76 22.22
CA PRO A 824 -0.20 -25.50 23.41
C PRO A 824 0.69 -26.72 23.68
N LYS A 825 1.08 -27.45 22.63
CA LYS A 825 1.97 -28.62 22.71
C LYS A 825 3.38 -28.24 23.14
N LEU A 826 3.92 -27.14 22.62
CA LEU A 826 5.23 -26.61 23.01
C LEU A 826 5.25 -26.14 24.47
N VAL A 827 4.18 -25.49 24.92
CA VAL A 827 4.01 -25.06 26.32
C VAL A 827 3.93 -26.28 27.24
N GLN A 828 3.12 -27.30 26.91
CA GLN A 828 3.05 -28.54 27.69
C GLN A 828 4.39 -29.29 27.71
N GLY A 829 5.07 -29.37 26.57
CA GLY A 829 6.40 -29.98 26.44
C GLY A 829 7.47 -29.26 27.27
N PHE A 830 7.42 -27.93 27.33
CA PHE A 830 8.31 -27.13 28.18
C PHE A 830 8.15 -27.45 29.67
N HIS A 831 6.90 -27.51 30.17
CA HIS A 831 6.63 -27.82 31.57
C HIS A 831 7.01 -29.26 31.94
N GLY A 832 6.89 -30.21 31.01
CA GLY A 832 7.24 -31.62 31.21
C GLY A 832 8.70 -32.01 30.95
N ALA A 833 9.54 -31.10 30.44
CA ALA A 833 10.92 -31.39 30.03
C ALA A 833 11.96 -31.19 31.15
N GLY A 834 13.07 -31.95 31.08
CA GLY A 834 14.27 -31.74 31.92
C GLY A 834 15.08 -30.49 31.53
N PRO A 835 15.98 -29.99 32.39
CA PRO A 835 16.67 -28.71 32.23
C PRO A 835 17.44 -28.56 30.91
N ASP A 836 18.08 -29.63 30.42
CA ASP A 836 18.87 -29.62 29.19
C ASP A 836 18.02 -29.54 27.91
N VAL A 837 16.75 -29.92 27.98
CA VAL A 837 15.83 -29.98 26.83
C VAL A 837 14.86 -28.80 26.84
N LYS A 838 14.61 -28.18 28.00
CA LYS A 838 13.77 -26.98 28.14
C LYS A 838 14.21 -25.83 27.22
N ALA A 839 15.51 -25.62 27.07
CA ALA A 839 16.06 -24.59 26.18
C ALA A 839 15.62 -24.76 24.71
N ASN A 840 15.39 -26.00 24.25
CA ASN A 840 15.00 -26.29 22.87
C ASN A 840 13.53 -25.95 22.60
N TYR A 841 12.65 -26.17 23.57
CA TYR A 841 11.24 -25.73 23.49
C TYR A 841 11.13 -24.21 23.43
N LEU A 842 11.97 -23.51 24.20
CA LEU A 842 12.01 -22.04 24.21
C LEU A 842 12.57 -21.47 22.91
N LYS A 843 13.57 -22.11 22.28
CA LYS A 843 14.00 -21.80 20.90
C LYS A 843 12.87 -21.94 19.90
N ALA A 844 12.15 -23.07 19.95
CA ALA A 844 11.03 -23.31 19.03
C ALA A 844 9.95 -22.23 19.19
N LEU A 845 9.59 -21.92 20.43
CA LEU A 845 8.60 -20.89 20.76
C LEU A 845 9.07 -19.49 20.33
N SER A 846 10.36 -19.14 20.51
CA SER A 846 10.90 -17.84 20.08
C SER A 846 10.78 -17.63 18.57
N HIS A 847 11.13 -18.65 17.79
CA HIS A 847 11.04 -18.61 16.34
C HIS A 847 9.58 -18.53 15.88
N VAL A 848 8.66 -19.28 16.50
CA VAL A 848 7.24 -19.19 16.14
C VAL A 848 6.71 -17.77 16.35
N LEU A 849 6.89 -17.20 17.54
CA LEU A 849 6.31 -15.90 17.90
C LEU A 849 6.83 -14.73 17.06
N ASN A 850 8.12 -14.73 16.70
CA ASN A 850 8.72 -13.69 15.86
C ASN A 850 8.10 -13.58 14.46
N HIS A 851 7.37 -14.61 14.00
CA HIS A 851 6.86 -14.68 12.63
C HIS A 851 5.34 -14.70 12.52
N LEU A 852 4.62 -14.55 13.64
CA LEU A 852 3.16 -14.47 13.65
C LEU A 852 2.66 -13.07 13.29
N PRO A 853 1.45 -12.97 12.70
CA PRO A 853 0.76 -11.68 12.61
C PRO A 853 0.55 -11.08 14.01
N LYS A 854 0.95 -9.82 14.16
CA LYS A 854 0.88 -9.06 15.42
C LYS A 854 -0.47 -9.14 16.15
N PRO A 855 -1.65 -9.10 15.49
CA PRO A 855 -2.93 -9.19 16.19
C PRO A 855 -3.11 -10.49 16.99
N VAL A 856 -2.64 -11.63 16.45
CA VAL A 856 -2.73 -12.93 17.13
C VAL A 856 -1.73 -13.02 18.28
N LEU A 857 -0.57 -12.39 18.13
CA LEU A 857 0.45 -12.34 19.17
C LEU A 857 -0.02 -11.51 20.37
N VAL A 858 -0.69 -10.37 20.15
CA VAL A 858 -1.19 -9.50 21.23
C VAL A 858 -2.29 -10.18 22.05
N THR A 859 -3.21 -10.92 21.42
CA THR A 859 -4.31 -11.60 22.12
C THR A 859 -3.84 -12.71 23.06
N GLU A 860 -2.76 -13.41 22.68
CA GLU A 860 -2.18 -14.51 23.46
C GLU A 860 -0.96 -14.10 24.28
N LEU A 861 -0.56 -12.83 24.22
CA LEU A 861 0.58 -12.31 24.96
C LEU A 861 0.47 -12.53 26.48
N PRO A 862 -0.70 -12.35 27.15
CA PRO A 862 -0.78 -12.51 28.60
C PRO A 862 -0.41 -13.92 29.10
N THR A 863 -0.72 -14.96 28.32
CA THR A 863 -0.43 -16.35 28.68
C THR A 863 1.03 -16.73 28.37
N LEU A 864 1.62 -16.11 27.35
CA LEU A 864 2.98 -16.41 26.86
C LEU A 864 4.07 -15.54 27.49
N LEU A 865 3.75 -14.34 27.97
CA LEU A 865 4.72 -13.38 28.51
C LEU A 865 5.54 -13.92 29.71
N PRO A 866 4.96 -14.67 30.67
CA PRO A 866 5.76 -15.29 31.73
C PRO A 866 6.82 -16.27 31.20
N LEU A 867 6.46 -17.06 30.18
CA LEU A 867 7.36 -18.01 29.52
C LEU A 867 8.46 -17.29 28.73
N LEU A 868 8.13 -16.17 28.08
CA LEU A 868 9.09 -15.31 27.38
C LEU A 868 10.12 -14.70 28.34
N LEU A 869 9.68 -14.27 29.52
CA LEU A 869 10.55 -13.73 30.57
C LEU A 869 11.46 -14.80 31.19
N GLU A 870 10.96 -16.03 31.33
CA GLU A 870 11.76 -17.17 31.74
C GLU A 870 12.82 -17.50 30.67
N ALA A 871 12.48 -17.41 29.38
CA ALA A 871 13.38 -17.65 28.27
C ALA A 871 14.57 -16.67 28.18
N LEU A 872 14.38 -15.41 28.60
CA LEU A 872 15.49 -14.45 28.74
C LEU A 872 16.52 -14.86 29.79
N SER A 873 16.15 -15.78 30.69
CA SER A 873 17.04 -16.31 31.74
C SER A 873 17.86 -17.51 31.26
N CYS A 874 17.60 -18.03 30.05
CA CYS A 874 18.38 -19.12 29.48
C CYS A 874 19.80 -18.66 29.14
N SER A 875 20.77 -19.56 29.26
CA SER A 875 22.18 -19.31 28.90
C SER A 875 22.44 -19.26 27.39
N ASP A 876 21.45 -19.60 26.56
CA ASP A 876 21.59 -19.68 25.12
C ASP A 876 21.45 -18.30 24.44
N ARG A 877 22.50 -17.91 23.72
CA ARG A 877 22.63 -16.60 23.06
C ARG A 877 21.61 -16.40 21.93
N VAL A 878 21.26 -17.46 21.20
CA VAL A 878 20.31 -17.39 20.06
C VAL A 878 18.89 -17.15 20.58
N VAL A 879 18.53 -17.81 21.70
CA VAL A 879 17.26 -17.57 22.38
C VAL A 879 17.18 -16.15 22.89
N GLN A 880 18.22 -15.68 23.60
CA GLN A 880 18.26 -14.31 24.12
C GLN A 880 18.07 -13.27 23.01
N LEU A 881 18.78 -13.40 21.88
CA LEU A 881 18.62 -12.51 20.73
C LEU A 881 17.22 -12.56 20.12
N SER A 882 16.70 -13.76 19.88
CA SER A 882 15.38 -13.98 19.27
C SER A 882 14.25 -13.46 20.18
N MET A 883 14.38 -13.58 21.49
CA MET A 883 13.40 -13.06 22.44
C MET A 883 13.48 -11.55 22.60
N LEU A 884 14.70 -10.97 22.63
CA LEU A 884 14.87 -9.51 22.64
C LEU A 884 14.33 -8.86 21.37
N SER A 885 14.56 -9.46 20.19
CA SER A 885 13.96 -8.97 18.94
C SER A 885 12.44 -9.09 18.91
N CYS A 886 11.87 -10.10 19.58
CA CYS A 886 10.42 -10.28 19.71
C CYS A 886 9.79 -9.24 20.66
N LEU A 887 10.45 -8.97 21.80
CA LEU A 887 9.94 -8.08 22.84
C LEU A 887 10.08 -6.59 22.49
N GLN A 888 11.10 -6.20 21.73
CA GLN A 888 11.33 -4.80 21.38
C GLN A 888 10.10 -4.13 20.71
N PRO A 889 9.48 -4.71 19.66
CA PRO A 889 8.26 -4.15 19.07
C PRO A 889 7.04 -4.20 20.01
N LEU A 890 6.90 -5.26 20.81
CA LEU A 890 5.76 -5.43 21.72
C LEU A 890 5.71 -4.37 22.82
N LEU A 891 6.86 -3.85 23.23
CA LEU A 891 6.96 -2.73 24.18
C LEU A 891 6.32 -1.44 23.65
N LEU A 892 6.35 -1.21 22.33
CA LEU A 892 5.78 -0.03 21.68
C LEU A 892 4.28 -0.21 21.38
N GLU A 893 3.86 -1.43 21.05
CA GLU A 893 2.53 -1.69 20.47
C GLU A 893 1.50 -2.20 21.49
N ALA A 894 1.91 -2.89 22.55
CA ALA A 894 1.03 -3.40 23.60
C ALA A 894 1.50 -2.96 25.01
N PRO A 895 1.67 -1.64 25.26
CA PRO A 895 2.25 -1.12 26.49
C PRO A 895 1.44 -1.51 27.73
N GLN A 896 0.11 -1.66 27.59
CA GLN A 896 -0.81 -2.00 28.68
C GLN A 896 -0.59 -3.41 29.26
N ILE A 897 -0.17 -4.37 28.42
CA ILE A 897 0.13 -5.75 28.85
C ILE A 897 1.56 -5.81 29.40
N MET A 898 2.49 -5.14 28.73
CA MET A 898 3.90 -5.07 29.13
C MET A 898 4.10 -4.32 30.46
N SER A 899 3.25 -3.34 30.76
CA SER A 899 3.30 -2.55 31.99
C SER A 899 3.08 -3.39 33.25
N LEU A 900 2.43 -4.56 33.14
CA LEU A 900 2.20 -5.49 34.25
C LEU A 900 3.48 -6.20 34.73
N HIS A 901 4.53 -6.23 33.89
CA HIS A 901 5.77 -6.97 34.15
C HIS A 901 7.04 -6.09 34.12
N VAL A 902 6.90 -4.77 34.30
CA VAL A 902 7.99 -3.78 34.17
C VAL A 902 9.19 -4.14 35.05
N ASN A 903 8.97 -4.50 36.31
CA ASN A 903 10.06 -4.80 37.24
C ASN A 903 10.92 -5.99 36.78
N THR A 904 10.27 -7.05 36.28
CA THR A 904 10.96 -8.23 35.72
C THR A 904 11.65 -7.90 34.41
N LEU A 905 11.01 -7.13 33.51
CA LEU A 905 11.58 -6.70 32.23
C LEU A 905 12.85 -5.86 32.43
N VAL A 906 12.80 -4.86 33.30
CA VAL A 906 13.94 -4.00 33.63
C VAL A 906 15.09 -4.84 34.20
N THR A 907 14.80 -5.70 35.17
CA THR A 907 15.81 -6.56 35.80
C THR A 907 16.50 -7.49 34.78
N LYS A 908 15.71 -8.12 33.89
CA LYS A 908 16.24 -9.04 32.86
C LYS A 908 17.04 -8.29 31.79
N PHE A 909 16.54 -7.18 31.27
CA PHE A 909 17.26 -6.40 30.27
C PHE A 909 18.59 -5.86 30.81
N LEU A 910 18.61 -5.32 32.03
CA LEU A 910 19.84 -4.84 32.67
C LEU A 910 20.85 -6.00 32.87
N SER A 911 20.39 -7.17 33.31
CA SER A 911 21.27 -8.34 33.44
C SER A 911 21.90 -8.78 32.11
N LEU A 912 21.16 -8.65 31.00
CA LEU A 912 21.61 -9.02 29.65
C LEU A 912 22.54 -7.99 29.02
N THR A 913 22.58 -6.75 29.51
CA THR A 913 23.59 -5.75 29.08
C THR A 913 25.01 -6.13 29.52
N LEU A 914 25.14 -7.01 30.52
CA LEU A 914 26.41 -7.56 31.00
C LEU A 914 26.79 -8.89 30.32
N SER A 915 26.02 -9.33 29.31
CA SER A 915 26.31 -10.55 28.55
C SER A 915 27.62 -10.45 27.77
N PRO A 916 28.40 -11.55 27.63
CA PRO A 916 29.64 -11.56 26.86
C PRO A 916 29.42 -11.32 25.35
N THR A 917 28.19 -11.47 24.84
CA THR A 917 27.88 -11.38 23.41
C THR A 917 27.45 -9.97 23.03
N MET A 918 28.16 -9.33 22.10
CA MET A 918 27.89 -7.96 21.65
C MET A 918 26.47 -7.75 21.10
N ALA A 919 25.99 -8.66 20.24
CA ALA A 919 24.65 -8.55 19.66
C ALA A 919 23.55 -8.57 20.74
N VAL A 920 23.70 -9.41 21.77
CA VAL A 920 22.76 -9.50 22.91
C VAL A 920 22.74 -8.17 23.68
N ARG A 921 23.92 -7.58 23.92
CA ARG A 921 24.02 -6.28 24.60
C ARG A 921 23.30 -5.18 23.82
N ILE A 922 23.50 -5.09 22.51
CA ILE A 922 22.84 -4.10 21.65
C ILE A 922 21.31 -4.30 21.66
N ALA A 923 20.83 -5.54 21.51
CA ALA A 923 19.40 -5.83 21.53
C ALA A 923 18.78 -5.53 22.90
N ALA A 924 19.47 -5.84 24.00
CA ALA A 924 19.02 -5.53 25.35
C ALA A 924 18.94 -4.02 25.60
N LEU A 925 19.93 -3.24 25.13
CA LEU A 925 19.90 -1.78 25.19
C LEU A 925 18.75 -1.18 24.38
N ARG A 926 18.47 -1.73 23.19
CA ARG A 926 17.32 -1.30 22.37
C ARG A 926 15.98 -1.60 23.07
N CYS A 927 15.86 -2.74 23.74
CA CYS A 927 14.68 -3.05 24.56
C CYS A 927 14.56 -2.12 25.78
N ALA A 928 15.67 -1.82 26.45
CA ALA A 928 15.70 -0.88 27.57
C ALA A 928 15.34 0.55 27.13
N HIS A 929 15.75 0.96 25.92
CA HIS A 929 15.30 2.21 25.31
C HIS A 929 13.80 2.17 24.98
N ALA A 930 13.29 1.08 24.41
CA ALA A 930 11.87 0.93 24.10
C ALA A 930 10.97 1.00 25.35
N LEU A 931 11.46 0.59 26.54
CA LEU A 931 10.73 0.76 27.80
C LEU A 931 10.41 2.23 28.14
N THR A 932 11.15 3.19 27.60
CA THR A 932 10.89 4.62 27.83
C THR A 932 9.61 5.13 27.19
N SER A 933 9.03 4.36 26.27
CA SER A 933 7.74 4.66 25.63
C SER A 933 6.52 4.27 26.46
N LEU A 934 6.71 3.52 27.57
CA LEU A 934 5.60 3.12 28.45
C LEU A 934 5.07 4.32 29.25
N PRO A 935 3.77 4.34 29.62
CA PRO A 935 3.19 5.43 30.41
C PRO A 935 3.96 5.71 31.70
N THR A 936 4.23 6.99 31.97
CA THR A 936 5.04 7.48 33.10
C THR A 936 4.50 7.07 34.47
N THR A 937 3.24 6.66 34.58
CA THR A 937 2.60 6.20 35.82
C THR A 937 3.05 4.81 36.27
N VAL A 938 3.66 4.00 35.39
CA VAL A 938 3.99 2.59 35.66
C VAL A 938 5.49 2.31 35.73
N VAL A 939 6.32 3.25 35.27
CA VAL A 939 7.76 3.19 35.49
C VAL A 939 8.03 3.82 36.86
N PRO A 940 8.59 3.08 37.84
CA PRO A 940 8.76 3.60 39.19
C PRO A 940 9.67 4.83 39.18
N ALA A 941 9.07 6.01 39.29
CA ALA A 941 9.75 7.20 39.79
C ALA A 941 10.13 6.90 41.25
N GLY A 942 11.42 6.85 41.52
CA GLY A 942 11.96 6.23 42.73
C GLY A 942 11.46 6.83 44.05
N GLU A 943 10.97 5.95 44.93
CA GLU A 943 11.16 6.09 46.37
C GLU A 943 12.61 5.69 46.75
N PRO A 944 13.21 6.28 47.79
CA PRO A 944 14.65 6.24 48.05
C PRO A 944 15.10 4.93 48.73
N GLY A 945 14.90 3.78 48.07
CA GLY A 945 15.28 2.48 48.62
C GLY A 945 15.33 1.29 47.66
N GLN A 946 14.90 1.42 46.39
CA GLN A 946 14.99 0.35 45.40
C GLN A 946 15.75 0.79 44.16
N VAL A 947 16.85 0.07 43.89
CA VAL A 947 17.77 0.08 42.74
C VAL A 947 17.40 1.04 41.61
N SER A 948 18.16 2.12 41.50
CA SER A 948 18.12 3.11 40.44
C SER A 948 18.43 2.47 39.07
N ILE A 949 17.55 2.73 38.09
CA ILE A 949 17.86 2.57 36.64
C ILE A 949 18.97 3.55 36.21
N LEU A 950 19.43 4.42 37.13
CA LEU A 950 20.40 5.50 36.95
C LEU A 950 21.83 5.20 37.45
N CYS A 951 22.17 3.96 37.83
CA CYS A 951 23.60 3.63 38.00
C CYS A 951 24.26 3.48 36.61
N PRO A 952 25.47 4.06 36.37
CA PRO A 952 26.16 3.90 35.10
C PRO A 952 26.38 2.41 34.87
N LEU A 953 25.91 1.90 33.72
CA LEU A 953 26.14 0.53 33.27
C LEU A 953 27.62 0.18 33.52
N PRO A 954 27.94 -0.82 34.37
CA PRO A 954 29.32 -1.13 34.72
C PRO A 954 29.92 -1.94 33.57
N VAL A 955 30.27 -1.27 32.47
CA VAL A 955 31.08 -1.84 31.40
C VAL A 955 32.31 -0.92 31.24
N PRO A 956 33.54 -1.41 31.47
CA PRO A 956 34.75 -0.63 31.24
C PRO A 956 34.79 -0.17 29.78
N ALA A 957 35.08 1.11 29.56
CA ALA A 957 35.13 1.73 28.23
C ALA A 957 36.15 1.07 27.27
N ASP A 958 37.11 0.31 27.80
CA ASP A 958 38.23 -0.26 27.06
C ASP A 958 37.88 -1.44 26.12
N ASN A 959 36.65 -1.97 26.14
CA ASN A 959 36.21 -3.11 25.31
C ASN A 959 35.02 -2.81 24.37
N LEU A 960 34.75 -1.54 24.05
CA LEU A 960 33.60 -1.14 23.23
C LEU A 960 34.00 -0.82 21.78
N THR A 961 33.44 -1.55 20.82
CA THR A 961 33.50 -1.24 19.39
C THR A 961 32.54 -0.09 19.02
N ARG A 962 32.85 0.62 17.91
CA ARG A 962 32.18 1.85 17.43
C ARG A 962 30.64 1.79 17.35
N SER A 963 30.04 0.60 17.19
CA SER A 963 28.59 0.40 17.10
C SER A 963 27.85 0.32 18.45
N LEU A 964 28.54 -0.01 19.55
CA LEU A 964 28.01 0.14 20.91
C LEU A 964 28.02 1.61 21.34
N LEU A 965 29.07 2.35 20.93
CA LEU A 965 29.19 3.79 21.14
C LEU A 965 28.11 4.57 20.39
N THR A 966 27.75 4.21 19.15
CA THR A 966 26.62 4.85 18.46
C THR A 966 25.27 4.55 19.10
N CYS A 967 25.04 3.33 19.63
CA CYS A 967 23.80 3.05 20.37
C CYS A 967 23.71 3.80 21.71
N GLN A 968 24.84 4.07 22.38
CA GLN A 968 24.91 4.97 23.55
C GLN A 968 24.84 6.46 23.17
N ALA A 969 25.29 6.83 21.97
CA ALA A 969 25.28 8.21 21.46
C ALA A 969 23.94 8.63 20.84
N ILE A 970 23.01 7.70 20.61
CA ILE A 970 21.59 8.02 20.32
C ILE A 970 20.94 8.49 21.64
N GLN A 971 21.30 9.73 22.01
CA GLN A 971 20.79 10.60 23.07
C GLN A 971 20.87 10.11 24.55
N PRO A 972 21.07 11.05 25.50
CA PRO A 972 20.92 10.74 26.92
C PRO A 972 19.47 10.30 27.16
N LEU A 973 19.31 9.16 27.84
CA LEU A 973 18.03 8.65 28.34
C LEU A 973 17.17 9.81 28.90
N PRO A 974 15.84 9.87 28.63
CA PRO A 974 14.93 10.93 29.12
C PRO A 974 14.79 11.00 30.65
N TRP A 975 15.58 10.22 31.39
CA TRP A 975 15.58 10.05 32.83
C TRP A 975 16.56 11.00 33.54
N THR A 976 16.90 12.13 32.91
CA THR A 976 17.64 13.22 33.56
C THR A 976 16.69 14.01 34.46
N LEU A 977 16.60 13.60 35.72
CA LEU A 977 16.20 14.52 36.79
C LEU A 977 17.15 15.72 36.74
N ARG A 978 16.62 16.88 36.37
CA ARG A 978 17.26 18.18 36.62
C ARG A 978 17.42 18.30 38.14
N ALA A 979 18.61 17.95 38.63
CA ALA A 979 19.04 18.39 39.94
C ALA A 979 19.41 19.87 39.83
N HIS A 980 18.61 20.71 40.48
CA HIS A 980 19.08 22.00 40.99
C HIS A 980 19.92 21.77 42.24
#